data_AF-A0A504XXK4-F1
#
_entry.id   AF-A0A504XXK4-F1
#
_cell.length_a   1.000
_cell.length_b   1.000
_cell.length_c   1.000
_cell.angle_alpha   90.00
_cell.angle_beta   90.00
_cell.angle_gamma   90.00
#
_symmetry.space_group_name_H-M   'P 1'
#
loop_
_entity.id
_entity.type
_entity.pdbx_description
1 polymer ?
#
loop_
_entity_poly.entity_id
_entity_poly.type
_entity_poly.pdbx_seq_one_letter_code
_entity_poly.pdbx_strand_id
1 'polypeptide(L)'
;MEHRRTRTGPIRFRCFLRNTILDVMRCRGWIETDSESDWDYYWADVSWIRENYDGLRLDDHQHLNHFRNHYELTRKDTMVRNIKRMVKALEKDGDAEEVAAAWDFFPVTFSLPQDYGLFEQEFRRHPNTIWIMKPPAKAQGKGIFLFSKLSQIAEWRREFKLRHGVYGVPEPVEPYLAQRYIANPHLVGGKKYDLRIYVFVQSYQPLTVWLHRTGFARFCHHRYSLDDIDNTYIHVTNVAVQKTYPKYTAASGCKFGIRNLRTILTATHGAARANQLFGDIQQMIMRTLFSVQKIILQDKHCSELYGYDVMIDDTLHPWLIETNASPSLTAETPADYHLKFNMLKDMFDVIDMEGRRSGEEERVGGFDLIWANGPAGVSTNDSQKTMISSYLGCANELEIPMSQLRLPPQLQNHSSSEHPLTNNWAVIVSSSRYLFNYRHTANALTMYHLLRQHGIDDDHILLFLSDSFACDPRNVYPAEIFSQPPGERDANGHASMNLYGCSAQVDYAGSDVDVRRFLSVLQGRYDENTPPTRRLLSDDKSNIIIYVAGHGAKSFFKFQDTEFLSSSDISETLMMMHQQRRYGRIVFLADTCHAIALCEHVEAPNVLCLAASDAESESYSFQYDEQLGTHMVSFWMNEMYSLLNGTSCSNPLTRRIGNDAVSVLHQSWYNFNYHPYRVEASRNRSKPAHRDAVNDPTALREWIVADFVCGRVPAAVPVDVRYDLE
;
A
#
# COMPACT_ATOMS: atom_id res chain seq x y z
N MET A 1 -33.32 20.16 -37.85
CA MET A 1 -33.04 18.81 -37.31
C MET A 1 -31.88 18.23 -38.11
N GLU A 2 -30.64 18.60 -37.77
CA GLU A 2 -29.47 17.99 -38.38
C GLU A 2 -29.25 16.61 -37.76
N HIS A 3 -29.19 15.58 -38.60
CA HIS A 3 -28.82 14.25 -38.21
C HIS A 3 -27.42 14.27 -37.58
N ARG A 4 -27.33 14.05 -36.25
CA ARG A 4 -26.13 13.51 -35.62
C ARG A 4 -25.75 12.25 -36.41
N ARG A 5 -24.69 12.32 -37.22
CA ARG A 5 -24.09 11.13 -37.83
C ARG A 5 -23.59 10.25 -36.67
N THR A 6 -24.39 9.28 -36.26
CA THR A 6 -23.95 8.20 -35.38
C THR A 6 -22.81 7.47 -36.08
N ARG A 7 -21.60 7.63 -35.54
CA ARG A 7 -20.39 7.10 -36.15
C ARG A 7 -20.42 5.57 -36.13
N THR A 8 -20.27 4.96 -37.30
CA THR A 8 -20.19 3.52 -37.48
C THR A 8 -18.72 3.14 -37.77
N GLY A 9 -17.96 2.75 -36.75
CA GLY A 9 -16.58 2.29 -36.90
C GLY A 9 -15.79 2.29 -35.58
N PRO A 10 -14.65 1.58 -35.53
CA PRO A 10 -13.79 1.53 -34.34
C PRO A 10 -13.18 2.91 -34.02
N ILE A 11 -13.01 3.23 -32.74
CA ILE A 11 -12.37 4.48 -32.29
C ILE A 11 -10.90 4.47 -32.67
N ARG A 12 -10.44 5.55 -33.30
CA ARG A 12 -9.07 5.78 -33.73
C ARG A 12 -8.39 6.75 -32.77
N PHE A 13 -7.17 6.44 -32.38
CA PHE A 13 -6.39 7.31 -31.52
C PHE A 13 -5.01 7.60 -32.08
N ARG A 14 -4.53 8.81 -31.78
CA ARG A 14 -3.15 9.23 -32.02
C ARG A 14 -2.44 9.37 -30.68
N CYS A 15 -1.25 8.78 -30.54
CA CYS A 15 -0.45 8.87 -29.33
C CYS A 15 1.02 8.56 -29.64
N PHE A 16 1.92 9.51 -29.39
CA PHE A 16 3.36 9.30 -29.58
C PHE A 16 4.04 8.64 -28.38
N LEU A 17 3.39 8.64 -27.22
CA LEU A 17 3.93 8.07 -25.99
C LEU A 17 3.80 6.56 -25.99
N ARG A 18 4.92 5.86 -25.79
CA ARG A 18 4.98 4.38 -25.70
C ARG A 18 5.02 3.95 -24.23
N ASN A 19 3.95 4.22 -23.50
CA ASN A 19 3.80 3.91 -22.07
C ASN A 19 2.36 3.45 -21.76
N THR A 20 1.98 3.45 -20.47
CA THR A 20 0.67 2.98 -19.98
C THR A 20 -0.53 3.60 -20.71
N ILE A 21 -0.42 4.82 -21.25
CA ILE A 21 -1.48 5.46 -22.05
C ILE A 21 -1.82 4.60 -23.28
N LEU A 22 -0.79 4.21 -24.03
CA LEU A 22 -0.93 3.39 -25.23
C LEU A 22 -1.55 2.03 -24.90
N ASP A 23 -1.10 1.42 -23.80
CA ASP A 23 -1.58 0.10 -23.38
C ASP A 23 -3.08 0.14 -23.07
N VAL A 24 -3.55 1.17 -22.38
CA VAL A 24 -4.98 1.32 -22.04
C VAL A 24 -5.82 1.53 -23.30
N MET A 25 -5.40 2.42 -24.21
CA MET A 25 -6.13 2.65 -25.47
C MET A 25 -6.23 1.37 -26.30
N ARG A 26 -5.15 0.60 -26.41
CA ARG A 26 -5.14 -0.70 -27.10
C ARG A 26 -6.00 -1.73 -26.39
N CYS A 27 -5.99 -1.77 -25.06
CA CYS A 27 -6.80 -2.70 -24.27
C CYS A 27 -8.32 -2.46 -24.46
N ARG A 28 -8.73 -1.23 -24.78
CA ARG A 28 -10.12 -0.90 -25.14
C ARG A 28 -10.50 -1.28 -26.57
N GLY A 29 -9.56 -1.81 -27.36
CA GLY A 29 -9.77 -2.12 -28.76
C GLY A 29 -9.77 -0.89 -29.69
N TRP A 30 -9.26 0.26 -29.22
CA TRP A 30 -9.08 1.42 -30.08
C TRP A 30 -7.91 1.19 -31.05
N ILE A 31 -7.99 1.79 -32.23
CA ILE A 31 -7.05 1.59 -33.33
C ILE A 31 -6.08 2.77 -33.40
N GLU A 32 -4.79 2.49 -33.38
CA GLU A 32 -3.77 3.52 -33.54
C GLU A 32 -3.74 4.03 -34.99
N THR A 33 -3.58 5.34 -35.18
CA THR A 33 -3.47 5.98 -36.49
C THR A 33 -2.33 7.00 -36.50
N ASP A 34 -1.59 7.04 -37.60
CA ASP A 34 -0.55 8.04 -37.88
C ASP A 34 -1.09 9.23 -38.68
N SER A 35 -2.39 9.22 -39.02
CA SER A 35 -3.03 10.31 -39.77
C SER A 35 -2.97 11.62 -38.99
N GLU A 36 -2.70 12.72 -39.69
CA GLU A 36 -2.67 14.04 -39.08
C GLU A 36 -4.07 14.58 -38.73
N SER A 37 -5.09 14.10 -39.43
CA SER A 37 -6.48 14.58 -39.31
C SER A 37 -7.51 13.48 -39.03
N ASP A 38 -7.28 12.23 -39.45
CA ASP A 38 -8.22 11.12 -39.27
C ASP A 38 -7.94 10.35 -37.96
N TRP A 39 -8.36 10.95 -36.85
CA TRP A 39 -8.30 10.42 -35.49
C TRP A 39 -9.49 10.96 -34.67
N ASP A 40 -9.95 10.22 -33.66
CA ASP A 40 -11.02 10.67 -32.76
C ASP A 40 -10.50 11.14 -31.42
N TYR A 41 -9.44 10.51 -30.92
CA TYR A 41 -8.79 10.93 -29.69
C TYR A 41 -7.31 11.13 -29.93
N TYR A 42 -6.79 12.31 -29.62
CA TYR A 42 -5.37 12.57 -29.69
C TYR A 42 -4.81 12.89 -28.31
N TRP A 43 -3.97 11.98 -27.81
CA TRP A 43 -3.13 12.25 -26.65
C TRP A 43 -1.90 13.06 -27.10
N ALA A 44 -2.07 14.38 -27.10
CA ALA A 44 -1.02 15.33 -27.45
C ALA A 44 -0.12 15.62 -26.23
N ASP A 45 1.13 15.98 -26.49
CA ASP A 45 1.99 16.59 -25.49
C ASP A 45 1.76 18.11 -25.41
N VAL A 46 2.14 18.70 -24.28
CA VAL A 46 1.94 20.14 -24.03
C VAL A 46 2.73 21.05 -24.98
N SER A 47 3.84 20.58 -25.55
CA SER A 47 4.59 21.36 -26.54
C SER A 47 3.83 21.38 -27.86
N TRP A 48 3.31 20.22 -28.29
CA TRP A 48 2.46 20.12 -29.48
C TRP A 48 1.25 21.03 -29.42
N ILE A 49 0.55 21.08 -28.27
CA ILE A 49 -0.61 21.97 -28.08
C ILE A 49 -0.21 23.44 -28.25
N ARG A 50 0.93 23.86 -27.69
CA ARG A 50 1.40 25.26 -27.80
C ARG A 50 1.75 25.66 -29.23
N GLU A 51 2.30 24.74 -30.00
CA GLU A 51 2.78 25.01 -31.35
C GLU A 51 1.68 24.91 -32.40
N ASN A 52 0.69 24.02 -32.20
CA ASN A 52 -0.22 23.63 -33.27
C ASN A 52 -1.69 24.00 -33.03
N TYR A 53 -2.13 24.20 -31.78
CA TYR A 53 -3.56 24.36 -31.47
C TYR A 53 -4.20 25.56 -32.20
N ASP A 54 -3.49 26.69 -32.33
CA ASP A 54 -4.02 27.90 -32.96
C ASP A 54 -4.29 27.76 -34.47
N GLY A 55 -3.60 26.84 -35.13
CA GLY A 55 -3.80 26.54 -36.55
C GLY A 55 -4.75 25.37 -36.80
N LEU A 56 -5.24 24.72 -35.74
CA LEU A 56 -5.98 23.47 -35.84
C LEU A 56 -7.49 23.71 -36.02
N ARG A 57 -8.10 23.03 -36.98
CA ARG A 57 -9.55 22.94 -37.11
C ARG A 57 -9.98 21.52 -36.73
N LEU A 58 -10.64 21.39 -35.59
CA LEU A 58 -11.14 20.12 -35.07
C LEU A 58 -12.55 19.82 -35.58
N ASP A 59 -12.77 18.57 -35.97
CA ASP A 59 -14.11 18.05 -36.25
C ASP A 59 -14.87 17.73 -34.96
N ASP A 60 -16.20 17.74 -35.01
CA ASP A 60 -17.08 17.58 -33.84
C ASP A 60 -16.85 16.31 -33.00
N HIS A 61 -16.26 15.27 -33.59
CA HIS A 61 -16.01 13.98 -32.95
C HIS A 61 -14.62 13.88 -32.31
N GLN A 62 -13.75 14.88 -32.53
CA GLN A 62 -12.37 14.86 -32.10
C GLN A 62 -12.22 15.33 -30.67
N HIS A 63 -11.32 14.70 -29.93
CA HIS A 63 -11.02 15.02 -28.55
C HIS A 63 -9.51 15.10 -28.27
N LEU A 64 -9.14 16.07 -27.43
CA LEU A 64 -7.78 16.36 -26.97
C LEU A 64 -7.71 16.33 -25.44
N ASN A 65 -6.54 15.97 -24.93
CA ASN A 65 -6.23 15.80 -23.51
C ASN A 65 -5.67 17.06 -22.81
N HIS A 66 -5.77 18.24 -23.44
CA HIS A 66 -5.26 19.50 -22.91
C HIS A 66 -6.13 20.68 -23.31
N PHE A 67 -6.31 21.65 -22.39
CA PHE A 67 -6.85 22.97 -22.75
C PHE A 67 -5.74 23.88 -23.32
N ARG A 68 -6.10 24.73 -24.28
CA ARG A 68 -5.16 25.64 -24.99
C ARG A 68 -4.22 26.42 -24.04
N ASN A 69 -4.78 27.01 -22.99
CA ASN A 69 -4.05 27.80 -22.01
C ASN A 69 -3.96 27.12 -20.64
N HIS A 70 -3.83 25.79 -20.62
CA HIS A 70 -3.63 24.97 -19.41
C HIS A 70 -2.55 25.53 -18.45
N TYR A 71 -1.54 26.20 -19.00
CA TYR A 71 -0.46 26.81 -18.25
C TYR A 71 -0.90 27.92 -17.28
N GLU A 72 -2.12 28.46 -17.35
CA GLU A 72 -2.64 29.38 -16.33
C GLU A 72 -2.83 28.72 -14.96
N LEU A 73 -3.00 27.39 -14.92
CA LEU A 73 -3.03 26.59 -13.70
C LEU A 73 -1.70 25.87 -13.43
N THR A 74 -0.97 25.46 -14.48
CA THR A 74 0.13 24.50 -14.31
C THR A 74 1.53 25.13 -14.32
N ARG A 75 1.67 26.38 -14.77
CA ARG A 75 2.90 27.14 -14.49
C ARG A 75 2.80 27.75 -13.09
N LYS A 76 3.89 27.65 -12.33
CA LYS A 76 3.87 28.05 -10.92
C LYS A 76 3.62 29.54 -10.73
N ASP A 77 4.20 30.39 -11.58
CA ASP A 77 4.06 31.85 -11.53
C ASP A 77 2.66 32.33 -11.89
N THR A 78 2.05 31.74 -12.92
CA THR A 78 0.69 32.05 -13.36
C THR A 78 -0.35 31.58 -12.34
N MET A 79 -0.20 30.37 -11.80
CA MET A 79 -1.07 29.82 -10.75
C MET A 79 -1.09 30.73 -9.53
N VAL A 80 0.08 31.16 -9.03
CA VAL A 80 0.19 32.08 -7.89
C VAL A 80 -0.49 33.40 -8.17
N ARG A 81 -0.28 33.97 -9.35
CA ARG A 81 -0.94 35.20 -9.77
C ARG A 81 -2.46 35.05 -9.79
N ASN A 82 -2.97 33.93 -10.29
CA ASN A 82 -4.41 33.67 -10.40
C ASN A 82 -5.06 33.45 -9.04
N ILE A 83 -4.41 32.69 -8.15
CA ILE A 83 -4.83 32.54 -6.76
C ILE A 83 -4.87 33.89 -6.05
N LYS A 84 -3.77 34.68 -6.08
CA LYS A 84 -3.73 36.01 -5.47
C LYS A 84 -4.80 36.96 -6.00
N ARG A 85 -5.10 36.89 -7.30
CA ARG A 85 -6.16 37.71 -7.91
C ARG A 85 -7.54 37.29 -7.44
N MET A 86 -7.79 35.99 -7.29
CA MET A 86 -9.06 35.47 -6.78
C MET A 86 -9.25 35.86 -5.31
N VAL A 87 -8.23 35.68 -4.47
CA VAL A 87 -8.25 36.09 -3.06
C VAL A 87 -8.61 37.57 -2.92
N LYS A 88 -7.91 38.46 -3.63
CA LYS A 88 -8.22 39.91 -3.61
C LYS A 88 -9.63 40.27 -4.08
N ALA A 89 -10.18 39.50 -5.02
CA ALA A 89 -11.55 39.71 -5.48
C ALA A 89 -12.56 39.30 -4.38
N LEU A 90 -12.33 38.15 -3.73
CA LEU A 90 -13.17 37.65 -2.64
C LEU A 90 -13.08 38.51 -1.37
N GLU A 91 -11.89 39.00 -1.02
CA GLU A 91 -11.68 39.94 0.11
C GLU A 91 -12.46 41.26 -0.08
N LYS A 92 -12.73 41.65 -1.33
CA LYS A 92 -13.52 42.85 -1.63
C LYS A 92 -15.02 42.62 -1.43
N ASP A 93 -15.48 41.39 -1.67
CA ASP A 93 -16.90 41.03 -1.69
C ASP A 93 -17.36 40.33 -0.40
N GLY A 94 -16.45 39.86 0.46
CA GLY A 94 -16.72 39.11 1.68
C GLY A 94 -15.86 39.51 2.88
N ASP A 95 -15.89 38.70 3.93
CA ASP A 95 -15.04 38.89 5.11
C ASP A 95 -13.59 38.51 4.78
N ALA A 96 -12.68 39.48 4.89
CA ALA A 96 -11.28 39.30 4.54
C ALA A 96 -10.58 38.23 5.40
N GLU A 97 -10.96 38.06 6.66
CA GLU A 97 -10.35 37.08 7.56
C GLU A 97 -10.81 35.65 7.20
N GLU A 98 -12.09 35.47 6.90
CA GLU A 98 -12.63 34.19 6.44
C GLU A 98 -12.03 33.77 5.10
N VAL A 99 -11.90 34.72 4.16
CA VAL A 99 -11.26 34.48 2.86
C VAL A 99 -9.78 34.11 3.07
N ALA A 100 -9.05 34.84 3.92
CA ALA A 100 -7.66 34.52 4.21
C ALA A 100 -7.52 33.10 4.77
N ALA A 101 -8.33 32.71 5.75
CA ALA A 101 -8.32 31.36 6.34
C ALA A 101 -8.70 30.27 5.33
N ALA A 102 -9.69 30.52 4.46
CA ALA A 102 -10.10 29.59 3.42
C ALA A 102 -9.05 29.44 2.30
N TRP A 103 -8.21 30.44 2.07
CA TRP A 103 -7.21 30.42 1.00
C TRP A 103 -5.78 30.23 1.47
N ASP A 104 -5.57 30.01 2.78
CA ASP A 104 -4.29 29.66 3.38
C ASP A 104 -3.92 28.20 3.12
N PHE A 105 -3.88 27.77 1.86
CA PHE A 105 -3.43 26.43 1.46
C PHE A 105 -2.23 26.49 0.50
N PHE A 106 -1.72 27.70 0.23
CA PHE A 106 -0.60 27.92 -0.68
C PHE A 106 0.48 28.76 0.00
N PRO A 107 1.73 28.27 0.13
CA PRO A 107 2.74 28.98 0.89
C PRO A 107 3.05 30.36 0.29
N VAL A 108 3.36 31.34 1.15
CA VAL A 108 3.75 32.69 0.74
C VAL A 108 4.83 32.63 -0.35
N THR A 109 4.53 33.21 -1.51
CA THR A 109 5.37 33.10 -2.70
C THR A 109 5.50 34.43 -3.43
N PHE A 110 6.70 34.72 -3.90
CA PHE A 110 7.05 35.93 -4.65
C PHE A 110 7.72 35.57 -5.99
N SER A 111 7.33 36.28 -7.04
CA SER A 111 7.91 36.10 -8.38
C SER A 111 9.10 37.02 -8.56
N LEU A 112 10.30 36.46 -8.61
CA LEU A 112 11.54 37.20 -8.78
C LEU A 112 11.94 37.24 -10.26
N PRO A 113 12.38 38.41 -10.78
CA PRO A 113 12.78 39.62 -10.03
C PRO A 113 11.66 40.61 -9.67
N GLN A 114 10.44 40.46 -10.20
CA GLN A 114 9.38 41.49 -10.14
C GLN A 114 8.99 41.87 -8.70
N ASP A 115 8.89 40.88 -7.81
CA ASP A 115 8.44 41.03 -6.42
C ASP A 115 9.61 41.15 -5.42
N TYR A 116 10.85 41.37 -5.88
CA TYR A 116 12.03 41.31 -5.00
C TYR A 116 11.94 42.26 -3.80
N GLY A 117 11.43 43.48 -4.00
CA GLY A 117 11.26 44.46 -2.91
C GLY A 117 10.27 43.99 -1.84
N LEU A 118 9.18 43.35 -2.24
CA LEU A 118 8.18 42.79 -1.31
C LEU A 118 8.75 41.56 -0.59
N PHE A 119 9.42 40.69 -1.33
CA PHE A 119 10.12 39.53 -0.77
C PHE A 119 11.16 39.95 0.28
N GLU A 120 11.97 40.97 0.00
CA GLU A 120 13.01 41.45 0.93
C GLU A 120 12.39 42.03 2.22
N GLN A 121 11.26 42.74 2.13
CA GLN A 121 10.53 43.22 3.30
C GLN A 121 10.01 42.06 4.14
N GLU A 122 9.40 41.05 3.50
CA GLU A 122 8.85 39.88 4.17
C GLU A 122 9.95 39.04 4.84
N PHE A 123 11.07 38.84 4.14
CA PHE A 123 12.23 38.15 4.67
C PHE A 123 12.79 38.83 5.93
N ARG A 124 12.82 40.17 5.95
CA ARG A 124 13.29 40.93 7.12
C ARG A 124 12.31 40.91 8.30
N ARG A 125 11.00 40.78 8.05
CA ARG A 125 9.97 40.64 9.10
C ARG A 125 10.06 39.31 9.83
N HIS A 126 10.45 38.25 9.12
CA HIS A 126 10.59 36.91 9.68
C HIS A 126 12.02 36.38 9.54
N PRO A 127 12.99 36.97 10.28
CA PRO A 127 14.38 36.52 10.25
C PRO A 127 14.47 35.06 10.70
N ASN A 128 15.30 34.25 10.03
CA ASN A 128 15.48 32.81 10.21
C ASN A 128 14.44 31.89 9.54
N THR A 129 13.51 32.43 8.77
CA THR A 129 12.61 31.59 7.95
C THR A 129 13.39 30.96 6.80
N ILE A 130 13.15 29.68 6.54
CA ILE A 130 13.72 28.97 5.39
C ILE A 130 12.83 29.21 4.16
N TRP A 131 13.46 29.46 3.03
CA TRP A 131 12.82 29.68 1.75
C TRP A 131 13.31 28.67 0.72
N ILE A 132 12.48 28.37 -0.26
CA ILE A 132 12.77 27.48 -1.37
C ILE A 132 12.69 28.26 -2.68
N MET A 133 13.77 28.24 -3.46
CA MET A 133 13.83 28.80 -4.80
C MET A 133 13.42 27.75 -5.82
N LYS A 134 12.48 28.09 -6.70
CA LYS A 134 11.98 27.19 -7.75
C LYS A 134 11.90 27.91 -9.10
N PRO A 135 12.40 27.34 -10.20
CA PRO A 135 12.13 27.89 -11.53
C PRO A 135 10.64 27.71 -11.89
N PRO A 136 10.01 28.68 -12.60
CA PRO A 136 8.56 28.68 -12.83
C PRO A 136 8.11 27.61 -13.84
N ALA A 137 8.97 27.26 -14.80
CA ALA A 137 8.66 26.37 -15.92
C ALA A 137 9.49 25.08 -15.96
N LYS A 138 10.41 24.86 -15.01
CA LYS A 138 11.16 23.59 -14.89
C LYS A 138 10.39 22.57 -14.04
N ALA A 139 10.67 21.30 -14.30
CA ALA A 139 10.13 20.14 -13.60
C ALA A 139 11.26 19.25 -13.04
N GLN A 140 10.89 18.14 -12.40
CA GLN A 140 11.82 17.11 -11.90
C GLN A 140 12.78 17.56 -10.78
N GLY A 141 12.50 18.68 -10.10
CA GLY A 141 13.35 19.21 -9.03
C GLY A 141 14.61 19.93 -9.49
N LYS A 142 14.81 20.13 -10.80
CA LYS A 142 16.00 20.80 -11.34
C LYS A 142 16.00 22.29 -11.01
N GLY A 143 17.11 22.78 -10.46
CA GLY A 143 17.29 24.19 -10.07
C GLY A 143 16.63 24.57 -8.75
N ILE A 144 16.15 23.61 -7.96
CA ILE A 144 15.59 23.86 -6.64
C ILE A 144 16.70 23.91 -5.60
N PHE A 145 16.70 24.94 -4.77
CA PHE A 145 17.58 25.04 -3.60
C PHE A 145 16.89 25.78 -2.46
N LEU A 146 17.32 25.48 -1.23
CA LEU A 146 16.83 26.14 -0.03
C LEU A 146 17.82 27.23 0.40
N PHE A 147 17.32 28.25 1.09
CA PHE A 147 18.18 29.29 1.66
C PHE A 147 17.53 29.89 2.91
N SER A 148 18.36 30.35 3.84
CA SER A 148 17.95 30.98 5.11
C SER A 148 18.61 32.34 5.31
N LYS A 149 19.52 32.75 4.42
CA LYS A 149 20.20 34.06 4.45
C LYS A 149 20.17 34.71 3.06
N LEU A 150 19.89 36.02 3.01
CA LEU A 150 19.91 36.79 1.75
C LEU A 150 21.27 36.75 1.03
N SER A 151 22.36 36.53 1.76
CA SER A 151 23.70 36.39 1.17
C SER A 151 23.80 35.19 0.22
N GLN A 152 23.04 34.11 0.46
CA GLN A 152 23.05 32.90 -0.37
C GLN A 152 22.43 33.15 -1.77
N ILE A 153 21.58 34.17 -1.92
CA ILE A 153 20.98 34.58 -3.20
C ILE A 153 21.60 35.89 -3.74
N ALA A 154 22.64 36.41 -3.09
CA ALA A 154 23.28 37.67 -3.49
C ALA A 154 24.01 37.57 -4.83
N GLU A 155 24.55 36.39 -5.17
CA GLU A 155 25.17 36.14 -6.47
C GLU A 155 24.15 36.14 -7.61
N TRP A 156 23.04 35.40 -7.45
CA TRP A 156 21.90 35.46 -8.38
C TRP A 156 21.43 36.91 -8.61
N ARG A 157 21.36 37.71 -7.54
CA ARG A 157 21.05 39.15 -7.61
C ARG A 157 22.12 39.96 -8.37
N ARG A 158 23.40 39.66 -8.17
CA ARG A 158 24.53 40.36 -8.80
C ARG A 158 24.58 40.07 -10.31
N GLU A 159 24.42 38.82 -10.70
CA GLU A 159 24.28 38.41 -12.10
C GLU A 159 23.10 39.11 -12.77
N PHE A 160 21.97 39.21 -12.06
CA PHE A 160 20.81 39.97 -12.53
C PHE A 160 21.12 41.45 -12.77
N LYS A 161 21.75 42.13 -11.80
CA LYS A 161 22.09 43.56 -11.90
C LYS A 161 23.15 43.84 -12.98
N LEU A 162 24.17 42.99 -13.12
CA LEU A 162 25.24 43.17 -14.11
C LEU A 162 24.72 43.01 -15.54
N ARG A 163 23.84 42.04 -15.79
CA ARG A 163 23.30 41.78 -17.13
C ARG A 163 22.19 42.74 -17.57
N HIS A 164 21.51 43.41 -16.62
CA HIS A 164 20.60 44.52 -16.92
C HIS A 164 21.30 45.88 -17.19
N GLY A 165 22.62 45.97 -16.97
CA GLY A 165 23.40 47.19 -17.16
C GLY A 165 24.19 47.28 -18.47
N VAL A 166 24.25 46.21 -19.27
CA VAL A 166 25.06 46.17 -20.51
C VAL A 166 24.13 46.04 -21.72
N TYR A 167 24.07 47.11 -22.52
CA TYR A 167 23.45 47.09 -23.84
C TYR A 167 24.14 46.04 -24.71
N GLY A 168 23.46 44.94 -25.05
CA GLY A 168 23.88 44.06 -26.15
C GLY A 168 23.95 42.54 -25.92
N VAL A 169 23.56 41.99 -24.76
CA VAL A 169 23.48 40.51 -24.60
C VAL A 169 22.05 40.08 -24.22
N PRO A 170 21.28 39.43 -25.11
CA PRO A 170 19.86 39.16 -24.94
C PRO A 170 19.58 37.78 -24.31
N GLU A 171 20.21 37.44 -23.18
CA GLU A 171 19.75 36.28 -22.39
C GLU A 171 18.97 36.76 -21.17
N PRO A 172 17.64 36.56 -21.12
CA PRO A 172 16.85 36.91 -19.94
C PRO A 172 17.30 36.05 -18.76
N VAL A 173 17.60 36.71 -17.63
CA VAL A 173 17.91 36.03 -16.37
C VAL A 173 16.75 35.12 -16.03
N GLU A 174 17.05 33.86 -15.70
CA GLU A 174 16.02 32.87 -15.43
C GLU A 174 15.13 33.35 -14.27
N PRO A 175 13.81 33.51 -14.48
CA PRO A 175 12.89 33.91 -13.41
C PRO A 175 12.81 32.80 -12.35
N TYR A 176 12.61 33.19 -11.09
CA TYR A 176 12.48 32.26 -9.97
C TYR A 176 11.29 32.62 -9.08
N LEU A 177 10.75 31.62 -8.41
CA LEU A 177 9.79 31.79 -7.33
C LEU A 177 10.50 31.59 -6.01
N ALA A 178 10.48 32.62 -5.15
CA ALA A 178 10.87 32.49 -3.76
C ALA A 178 9.62 32.16 -2.94
N GLN A 179 9.56 30.94 -2.42
CA GLN A 179 8.42 30.43 -1.66
C GLN A 179 8.84 30.08 -0.22
N ARG A 180 7.98 30.35 0.76
CA ARG A 180 8.23 29.94 2.16
C ARG A 180 8.30 28.42 2.23
N TYR A 181 9.35 27.89 2.86
CA TYR A 181 9.52 26.45 3.01
C TYR A 181 8.66 25.91 4.16
N ILE A 182 7.97 24.80 3.93
CA ILE A 182 7.20 24.09 4.97
C ILE A 182 8.21 23.28 5.79
N ALA A 183 8.58 23.81 6.95
CA ALA A 183 9.62 23.28 7.83
C ALA A 183 9.11 22.20 8.82
N ASN A 184 7.79 22.05 8.92
CA ASN A 184 7.09 21.13 9.81
C ASN A 184 6.23 20.11 9.03
N PRO A 185 6.77 19.38 8.04
CA PRO A 185 5.99 18.40 7.30
C PRO A 185 5.52 17.26 8.21
N HIS A 186 4.33 16.73 7.96
CA HIS A 186 3.93 15.44 8.53
C HIS A 186 4.88 14.35 8.01
N LEU A 187 5.30 13.46 8.90
CA LEU A 187 6.28 12.42 8.62
C LEU A 187 5.65 11.04 8.80
N VAL A 188 5.91 10.13 7.86
CA VAL A 188 5.64 8.70 8.05
C VAL A 188 6.98 7.98 8.14
N GLY A 189 7.20 7.24 9.22
CA GLY A 189 8.49 6.59 9.50
C GLY A 189 9.67 7.58 9.60
N GLY A 190 9.40 8.83 9.99
CA GLY A 190 10.41 9.90 10.07
C GLY A 190 10.86 10.47 8.72
N LYS A 191 10.15 10.16 7.61
CA LYS A 191 10.49 10.62 6.26
C LYS A 191 9.45 11.60 5.73
N LYS A 192 9.94 12.63 5.03
CA LYS A 192 9.11 13.61 4.32
C LYS A 192 8.48 12.98 3.07
N TYR A 193 7.26 13.39 2.76
CA TYR A 193 6.58 13.00 1.52
C TYR A 193 5.73 14.13 0.94
N ASP A 194 5.36 13.97 -0.33
CA ASP A 194 4.28 14.71 -0.97
C ASP A 194 3.26 13.73 -1.57
N LEU A 195 2.04 14.19 -1.84
CA LEU A 195 0.97 13.43 -2.48
C LEU A 195 0.86 13.80 -3.95
N ARG A 196 0.78 12.78 -4.80
CA ARG A 196 0.28 12.88 -6.17
C ARG A 196 -1.19 12.46 -6.19
N ILE A 197 -2.07 13.40 -6.52
CA ILE A 197 -3.52 13.20 -6.66
C ILE A 197 -3.93 13.47 -8.11
N TYR A 198 -4.85 12.65 -8.64
CA TYR A 198 -5.34 12.76 -10.02
C TYR A 198 -6.73 13.40 -10.05
N VAL A 199 -6.86 14.49 -10.81
CA VAL A 199 -8.09 15.26 -10.96
C VAL A 199 -8.38 15.41 -12.45
N PHE A 200 -9.55 14.95 -12.89
CA PHE A 200 -9.95 15.04 -14.28
C PHE A 200 -10.99 16.15 -14.46
N VAL A 201 -10.65 17.18 -15.23
CA VAL A 201 -11.54 18.29 -15.57
C VAL A 201 -12.06 18.06 -16.98
N GLN A 202 -13.34 17.74 -17.07
CA GLN A 202 -14.01 17.45 -18.33
C GLN A 202 -14.41 18.73 -19.07
N SER A 203 -14.75 19.79 -18.34
CA SER A 203 -15.08 21.10 -18.90
C SER A 203 -14.91 22.18 -17.83
N TYR A 204 -14.58 23.41 -18.24
CA TYR A 204 -14.62 24.62 -17.42
C TYR A 204 -15.90 25.43 -17.59
N GLN A 205 -16.69 25.16 -18.64
CA GLN A 205 -17.95 25.86 -18.92
C GLN A 205 -18.99 24.92 -19.58
N PRO A 206 -19.93 24.34 -18.80
CA PRO A 206 -19.99 24.39 -17.32
C PRO A 206 -18.81 23.65 -16.68
N LEU A 207 -18.42 24.04 -15.45
CA LEU A 207 -17.32 23.38 -14.75
C LEU A 207 -17.75 21.95 -14.34
N THR A 208 -17.00 20.94 -14.77
CA THR A 208 -17.24 19.54 -14.43
C THR A 208 -15.92 18.89 -14.00
N VAL A 209 -15.86 18.40 -12.76
CA VAL A 209 -14.63 17.94 -12.10
C VAL A 209 -14.84 16.58 -11.46
N TRP A 210 -13.91 15.68 -11.76
CA TRP A 210 -13.85 14.33 -11.23
C TRP A 210 -12.57 14.16 -10.41
N LEU A 211 -12.68 13.59 -9.21
CA LEU A 211 -11.55 13.30 -8.33
C LEU A 211 -11.34 11.78 -8.28
N HIS A 212 -10.11 11.34 -8.56
CA HIS A 212 -9.80 9.92 -8.47
C HIS A 212 -9.57 9.51 -7.01
N ARG A 213 -10.13 8.36 -6.61
CA ARG A 213 -9.97 7.79 -5.26
C ARG A 213 -8.52 7.38 -4.97
N THR A 214 -7.75 7.04 -5.99
CA THR A 214 -6.35 6.64 -5.82
C THR A 214 -5.36 7.72 -6.23
N GLY A 215 -4.16 7.56 -5.70
CA GLY A 215 -3.01 8.42 -5.84
C GLY A 215 -1.88 7.80 -5.02
N PHE A 216 -0.75 8.49 -4.91
CA PHE A 216 0.37 7.97 -4.13
C PHE A 216 1.16 9.07 -3.45
N ALA A 217 1.67 8.77 -2.26
CA ALA A 217 2.68 9.55 -1.58
C ALA A 217 4.08 9.20 -2.12
N ARG A 218 4.90 10.22 -2.39
CA ARG A 218 6.30 10.12 -2.81
C ARG A 218 7.21 10.48 -1.65
N PHE A 219 8.03 9.55 -1.20
CA PHE A 219 8.91 9.72 -0.04
C PHE A 219 10.32 10.16 -0.43
N CYS A 220 10.91 10.97 0.44
CA CYS A 220 12.36 11.17 0.49
C CYS A 220 13.06 9.88 0.96
N HIS A 221 14.26 9.64 0.45
CA HIS A 221 15.04 8.47 0.84
C HIS A 221 15.54 8.59 2.29
N HIS A 222 15.94 9.79 2.70
CA HIS A 222 16.48 10.10 4.03
C HIS A 222 15.39 10.54 5.02
N ARG A 223 15.69 10.34 6.32
CA ARG A 223 14.88 10.91 7.40
C ARG A 223 14.94 12.43 7.35
N TYR A 224 13.83 13.06 7.68
CA TYR A 224 13.72 14.52 7.68
C TYR A 224 14.54 15.12 8.81
N SER A 225 15.37 16.12 8.50
CA SER A 225 16.04 17.00 9.45
C SER A 225 16.22 18.38 8.84
N LEU A 226 16.22 19.44 9.65
CA LEU A 226 16.54 20.81 9.24
C LEU A 226 18.02 21.17 9.43
N ASP A 227 18.84 20.25 9.95
CA ASP A 227 20.27 20.49 10.19
C ASP A 227 21.06 20.62 8.89
N ASP A 228 20.57 20.01 7.79
CA ASP A 228 21.24 19.91 6.50
C ASP A 228 20.29 20.35 5.35
N ILE A 229 19.98 21.65 5.30
CA ILE A 229 19.04 22.24 4.33
C ILE A 229 19.51 22.16 2.87
N ASP A 230 20.81 21.98 2.64
CA ASP A 230 21.40 21.88 1.30
C ASP A 230 21.24 20.46 0.71
N ASN A 231 20.93 19.48 1.55
CA ASN A 231 20.76 18.10 1.12
C ASN A 231 19.38 17.86 0.50
N THR A 232 19.37 17.92 -0.82
CA THR A 232 18.15 17.69 -1.62
C THR A 232 17.51 16.33 -1.40
N TYR A 233 18.24 15.30 -0.94
CA TYR A 233 17.66 13.98 -0.64
C TYR A 233 16.73 13.99 0.58
N ILE A 234 16.88 14.96 1.48
CA ILE A 234 16.03 15.17 2.67
C ILE A 234 14.82 16.05 2.31
N HIS A 235 15.02 17.05 1.45
CA HIS A 235 14.06 18.15 1.30
C HIS A 235 13.22 18.12 0.01
N VAL A 236 13.65 17.39 -1.02
CA VAL A 236 13.01 17.31 -2.34
C VAL A 236 12.54 15.89 -2.64
N THR A 237 11.23 15.68 -2.75
CA THR A 237 10.58 14.37 -2.89
C THR A 237 10.52 13.84 -4.34
N ASN A 238 10.94 14.64 -5.33
CA ASN A 238 10.88 14.25 -6.74
C ASN A 238 11.71 12.99 -7.01
N VAL A 239 11.08 11.98 -7.62
CA VAL A 239 11.72 10.70 -7.98
C VAL A 239 13.02 10.89 -8.79
N ALA A 240 13.05 11.87 -9.70
CA ALA A 240 14.24 12.17 -10.50
C ALA A 240 15.46 12.57 -9.66
N VAL A 241 15.25 13.29 -8.55
CA VAL A 241 16.32 13.65 -7.59
C VAL A 241 16.68 12.43 -6.76
N GLN A 242 15.68 11.74 -6.20
CA GLN A 242 15.88 10.58 -5.33
C GLN A 242 16.62 9.42 -6.03
N LYS A 243 16.40 9.24 -7.34
CA LYS A 243 17.11 8.24 -8.17
C LYS A 243 18.61 8.47 -8.31
N THR A 244 19.08 9.69 -8.10
CA THR A 244 20.52 10.00 -8.16
C THR A 244 21.26 9.54 -6.89
N TYR A 245 20.53 9.14 -5.85
CA TYR A 245 21.13 8.66 -4.62
C TYR A 245 21.87 7.33 -4.86
N PRO A 246 23.14 7.19 -4.44
CA PRO A 246 23.96 6.01 -4.77
C PRO A 246 23.38 4.66 -4.32
N LYS A 247 22.54 4.63 -3.28
CA LYS A 247 21.90 3.38 -2.80
C LYS A 247 20.42 3.27 -3.22
N TYR A 248 19.95 4.12 -4.13
CA TYR A 248 18.60 4.01 -4.66
C TYR A 248 18.45 2.67 -5.39
N THR A 249 17.46 1.88 -4.98
CA THR A 249 17.03 0.68 -5.69
C THR A 249 15.59 0.85 -6.15
N ALA A 250 15.20 0.19 -7.25
CA ALA A 250 13.79 0.14 -7.64
C ALA A 250 12.89 -0.38 -6.50
N ALA A 251 13.43 -1.22 -5.61
CA ALA A 251 12.78 -1.76 -4.42
C ALA A 251 12.77 -0.81 -3.19
N SER A 252 13.37 0.38 -3.24
CA SER A 252 13.51 1.30 -2.09
C SER A 252 12.19 1.91 -1.58
N GLY A 253 11.03 1.50 -2.10
CA GLY A 253 9.73 1.77 -1.48
C GLY A 253 9.38 3.25 -1.31
N CYS A 254 9.82 4.12 -2.23
CA CYS A 254 9.58 5.56 -2.11
C CYS A 254 8.20 6.01 -2.66
N LYS A 255 7.31 5.07 -2.99
CA LYS A 255 5.92 5.35 -3.39
C LYS A 255 4.98 4.54 -2.51
N PHE A 256 3.95 5.17 -1.97
CA PHE A 256 2.99 4.56 -1.07
C PHE A 256 1.58 4.94 -1.50
N GLY A 257 0.67 3.98 -1.64
CA GLY A 257 -0.71 4.27 -2.04
C GLY A 257 -1.40 5.23 -1.08
N ILE A 258 -2.17 6.19 -1.60
CA ILE A 258 -2.87 7.19 -0.78
C ILE A 258 -3.90 6.55 0.17
N ARG A 259 -4.46 5.39 -0.21
CA ARG A 259 -5.31 4.57 0.68
C ARG A 259 -4.54 4.13 1.92
N ASN A 260 -3.34 3.60 1.76
CA ASN A 260 -2.52 3.17 2.88
C ASN A 260 -2.16 4.36 3.77
N LEU A 261 -1.88 5.54 3.17
CA LEU A 261 -1.65 6.75 3.94
C LEU A 261 -2.90 7.16 4.73
N ARG A 262 -4.10 7.10 4.11
CA ARG A 262 -5.37 7.37 4.80
C ARG A 262 -5.57 6.42 5.98
N THR A 263 -5.21 5.14 5.83
CA THR A 263 -5.25 4.17 6.94
C THR A 263 -4.30 4.57 8.07
N ILE A 264 -3.05 4.94 7.75
CA ILE A 264 -2.08 5.41 8.76
C ILE A 264 -2.62 6.64 9.49
N LEU A 265 -3.07 7.67 8.74
CA LEU A 265 -3.60 8.90 9.33
C LEU A 265 -4.85 8.65 10.19
N THR A 266 -5.70 7.71 9.78
CA THR A 266 -6.87 7.29 10.56
C THR A 266 -6.46 6.59 11.84
N ALA A 267 -5.44 5.73 11.79
CA ALA A 267 -4.93 5.02 12.96
C ALA A 267 -4.19 5.95 13.94
N THR A 268 -3.44 6.95 13.44
CA THR A 268 -2.62 7.83 14.27
C THR A 268 -3.36 9.07 14.78
N HIS A 269 -4.33 9.60 14.03
CA HIS A 269 -5.03 10.85 14.37
C HIS A 269 -6.56 10.71 14.51
N GLY A 270 -7.10 9.51 14.28
CA GLY A 270 -8.52 9.23 14.33
C GLY A 270 -9.26 9.54 13.02
N ALA A 271 -10.38 8.84 12.81
CA ALA A 271 -11.17 8.90 11.58
C ALA A 271 -11.71 10.30 11.25
N ALA A 272 -12.16 11.04 12.27
CA ALA A 272 -12.72 12.38 12.07
C ALA A 272 -11.69 13.35 11.48
N ARG A 273 -10.46 13.36 12.04
CA ARG A 273 -9.39 14.24 11.58
C ARG A 273 -8.85 13.83 10.21
N ALA A 274 -8.73 12.54 9.95
CA ALA A 274 -8.40 12.03 8.62
C ALA A 274 -9.46 12.46 7.58
N ASN A 275 -10.76 12.25 7.87
CA ASN A 275 -11.85 12.67 6.98
C ASN A 275 -11.82 14.18 6.71
N GLN A 276 -11.57 14.99 7.74
CA GLN A 276 -11.41 16.45 7.59
C GLN A 276 -10.27 16.79 6.62
N LEU A 277 -9.07 16.25 6.83
CA LEU A 277 -7.91 16.50 5.97
C LEU A 277 -8.19 16.16 4.49
N PHE A 278 -8.78 14.99 4.20
CA PHE A 278 -9.10 14.64 2.81
C PHE A 278 -10.20 15.53 2.22
N GLY A 279 -11.14 16.00 3.04
CA GLY A 279 -12.09 17.05 2.68
C GLY A 279 -11.41 18.38 2.35
N ASP A 280 -10.47 18.83 3.19
CA ASP A 280 -9.71 20.06 3.00
C ASP A 280 -8.86 20.01 1.73
N ILE A 281 -8.27 18.85 1.40
CA ILE A 281 -7.57 18.61 0.13
C ILE A 281 -8.53 18.77 -1.06
N GLN A 282 -9.74 18.22 -1.00
CA GLN A 282 -10.74 18.37 -2.06
C GLN A 282 -11.18 19.84 -2.23
N GLN A 283 -11.39 20.55 -1.13
CA GLN A 283 -11.75 21.97 -1.16
C GLN A 283 -10.62 22.84 -1.72
N MET A 284 -9.38 22.53 -1.37
CA MET A 284 -8.20 23.15 -1.96
C MET A 284 -8.17 22.98 -3.49
N ILE A 285 -8.41 21.76 -4.00
CA ILE A 285 -8.50 21.47 -5.44
C ILE A 285 -9.61 22.28 -6.10
N MET A 286 -10.77 22.40 -5.46
CA MET A 286 -11.88 23.20 -6.03
C MET A 286 -11.54 24.69 -6.07
N ARG A 287 -10.94 25.23 -5.01
CA ARG A 287 -10.50 26.64 -4.94
C ARG A 287 -9.44 26.96 -6.00
N THR A 288 -8.49 26.06 -6.25
CA THR A 288 -7.50 26.24 -7.32
C THR A 288 -8.16 26.28 -8.71
N LEU A 289 -9.13 25.41 -8.98
CA LEU A 289 -9.88 25.41 -10.24
C LEU A 289 -10.74 26.66 -10.42
N PHE A 290 -11.41 27.14 -9.36
CA PHE A 290 -12.17 28.39 -9.41
C PHE A 290 -11.29 29.59 -9.77
N SER A 291 -10.04 29.63 -9.28
CA SER A 291 -9.11 30.72 -9.57
C SER A 291 -8.81 30.90 -11.07
N VAL A 292 -8.97 29.82 -11.86
CA VAL A 292 -8.68 29.79 -13.30
C VAL A 292 -9.92 29.59 -14.18
N GLN A 293 -11.08 29.26 -13.60
CA GLN A 293 -12.29 28.90 -14.36
C GLN A 293 -12.68 29.91 -15.43
N LYS A 294 -12.60 31.22 -15.13
CA LYS A 294 -12.93 32.29 -16.09
C LYS A 294 -11.77 32.66 -17.04
N ILE A 295 -10.59 32.09 -16.83
CA ILE A 295 -9.38 32.37 -17.63
C ILE A 295 -9.15 31.27 -18.65
N ILE A 296 -9.37 30.02 -18.26
CA ILE A 296 -9.19 28.88 -19.16
C ILE A 296 -10.16 29.01 -20.33
N LEU A 297 -9.62 28.90 -21.53
CA LEU A 297 -10.39 28.96 -22.76
C LEU A 297 -11.07 27.61 -22.94
N GLN A 298 -12.38 27.58 -22.65
CA GLN A 298 -13.17 26.37 -22.83
C GLN A 298 -13.28 26.02 -24.31
N ASP A 299 -12.99 24.76 -24.63
CA ASP A 299 -13.26 24.14 -25.91
C ASP A 299 -13.93 22.79 -25.67
N LYS A 300 -14.98 22.48 -26.44
CA LYS A 300 -15.75 21.23 -26.29
C LYS A 300 -14.92 19.98 -26.60
N HIS A 301 -13.87 20.13 -27.42
CA HIS A 301 -12.99 19.03 -27.78
C HIS A 301 -11.95 18.74 -26.69
N CYS A 302 -11.77 19.62 -25.70
CA CYS A 302 -10.70 19.53 -24.72
C CYS A 302 -11.18 19.05 -23.36
N SER A 303 -10.39 18.17 -22.75
CA SER A 303 -10.47 17.78 -21.34
C SER A 303 -9.06 17.68 -20.78
N GLU A 304 -8.89 17.66 -19.45
CA GLU A 304 -7.54 17.62 -18.88
C GLU A 304 -7.44 16.78 -17.61
N LEU A 305 -6.42 15.91 -17.56
CA LEU A 305 -6.05 15.15 -16.39
C LEU A 305 -4.90 15.85 -15.66
N TYR A 306 -5.22 16.53 -14.55
CA TYR A 306 -4.23 17.18 -13.71
C TYR A 306 -3.63 16.21 -12.68
N GLY A 307 -2.33 16.34 -12.45
CA GLY A 307 -1.65 15.79 -11.28
C GLY A 307 -1.38 16.88 -10.26
N TYR A 308 -2.10 16.85 -9.14
CA TYR A 308 -1.91 17.75 -8.00
C TYR A 308 -0.82 17.22 -7.08
N ASP A 309 0.12 18.09 -6.73
CA ASP A 309 1.20 17.82 -5.77
C ASP A 309 0.89 18.54 -4.45
N VAL A 310 0.65 17.78 -3.39
CA VAL A 310 0.17 18.30 -2.10
C VAL A 310 1.09 17.85 -0.97
N MET A 311 1.44 18.75 -0.07
CA MET A 311 2.18 18.42 1.16
C MET A 311 1.25 18.53 2.35
N ILE A 312 1.48 17.73 3.38
CA ILE A 312 0.74 17.81 4.64
C ILE A 312 1.73 18.22 5.72
N ASP A 313 1.36 19.16 6.57
CA ASP A 313 2.15 19.52 7.75
C ASP A 313 1.75 18.73 9.00
N ASP A 314 2.53 18.85 10.06
CA ASP A 314 2.34 18.15 11.34
C ASP A 314 1.00 18.46 12.04
N THR A 315 0.32 19.55 11.67
CA THR A 315 -1.03 19.88 12.13
C THR A 315 -2.14 19.27 11.27
N LEU A 316 -1.76 18.50 10.24
CA LEU A 316 -2.62 17.96 9.20
C LEU A 316 -3.29 19.04 8.35
N HIS A 317 -2.57 20.12 8.07
CA HIS A 317 -3.00 21.12 7.11
C HIS A 317 -2.42 20.83 5.70
N PRO A 318 -3.25 20.82 4.63
CA PRO A 318 -2.80 20.52 3.28
C PRO A 318 -2.29 21.78 2.54
N TRP A 319 -1.06 21.68 2.03
CA TRP A 319 -0.40 22.72 1.24
C TRP A 319 -0.28 22.31 -0.24
N LEU A 320 -0.82 23.12 -1.15
CA LEU A 320 -0.59 22.96 -2.59
C LEU A 320 0.86 23.33 -2.95
N ILE A 321 1.55 22.41 -3.62
CA ILE A 321 2.92 22.60 -4.07
C ILE A 321 2.96 22.98 -5.55
N GLU A 322 2.31 22.19 -6.41
CA GLU A 322 2.18 22.45 -7.84
C GLU A 322 1.04 21.65 -8.47
N THR A 323 0.58 22.08 -9.65
CA THR A 323 -0.39 21.36 -10.48
C THR A 323 0.25 21.05 -11.84
N ASN A 324 0.16 19.80 -12.29
CA ASN A 324 0.81 19.33 -13.50
C ASN A 324 -0.23 18.97 -14.57
N ALA A 325 -0.13 19.54 -15.78
CA ALA A 325 -0.99 19.16 -16.93
C ALA A 325 -0.57 17.84 -17.57
N SER A 326 0.71 17.49 -17.49
CA SER A 326 1.24 16.21 -17.97
C SER A 326 1.88 15.46 -16.80
N PRO A 327 1.08 14.92 -15.87
CA PRO A 327 1.64 14.06 -14.83
C PRO A 327 2.39 12.88 -15.47
N SER A 328 3.47 12.42 -14.84
CA SER A 328 4.18 11.23 -15.35
C SER A 328 3.29 10.01 -15.29
N LEU A 329 2.98 9.45 -16.47
CA LEU A 329 2.16 8.25 -16.66
C LEU A 329 2.99 7.04 -17.12
N THR A 330 4.32 7.17 -17.14
CA THR A 330 5.21 6.02 -17.33
C THR A 330 5.33 5.28 -16.01
N ALA A 331 5.00 3.98 -16.01
CA ALA A 331 5.11 3.14 -14.83
C ALA A 331 6.54 2.66 -14.61
N GLU A 332 6.99 2.67 -13.37
CA GLU A 332 8.32 2.19 -12.98
C GLU A 332 8.28 0.84 -12.26
N THR A 333 7.11 0.47 -11.73
CA THR A 333 6.87 -0.77 -10.99
C THR A 333 5.49 -1.31 -11.37
N PRO A 334 5.24 -2.64 -11.26
CA PRO A 334 3.91 -3.21 -11.42
C PRO A 334 2.79 -2.52 -10.63
N ALA A 335 3.04 -2.10 -9.38
CA ALA A 335 2.08 -1.32 -8.59
C ALA A 335 1.78 0.06 -9.19
N ASP A 336 2.81 0.77 -9.65
CA ASP A 336 2.65 2.05 -10.36
C ASP A 336 1.93 1.85 -11.71
N TYR A 337 2.19 0.74 -12.39
CA TYR A 337 1.49 0.36 -13.63
C TYR A 337 0.02 0.10 -13.37
N HIS A 338 -0.30 -0.73 -12.38
CA HIS A 338 -1.67 -1.07 -12.01
C HIS A 338 -2.50 0.16 -11.63
N LEU A 339 -1.94 1.06 -10.81
CA LEU A 339 -2.59 2.31 -10.44
C LEU A 339 -2.86 3.19 -11.67
N LYS A 340 -1.84 3.43 -12.49
CA LYS A 340 -1.95 4.29 -13.68
C LYS A 340 -2.87 3.70 -14.74
N PHE A 341 -2.82 2.38 -14.93
CA PHE A 341 -3.66 1.69 -15.90
C PHE A 341 -5.13 1.80 -15.51
N ASN A 342 -5.48 1.47 -14.26
CA ASN A 342 -6.85 1.60 -13.78
C ASN A 342 -7.34 3.06 -13.83
N MET A 343 -6.54 4.01 -13.34
CA MET A 343 -6.89 5.43 -13.39
C MET A 343 -7.13 5.93 -14.82
N LEU A 344 -6.26 5.59 -15.78
CA LEU A 344 -6.43 6.00 -17.18
C LEU A 344 -7.63 5.31 -17.83
N LYS A 345 -7.86 4.02 -17.54
CA LYS A 345 -9.04 3.29 -18.03
C LYS A 345 -10.31 3.97 -17.53
N ASP A 346 -10.38 4.29 -16.25
CA ASP A 346 -11.54 4.95 -15.64
C ASP A 346 -11.73 6.36 -16.20
N MET A 347 -10.64 7.09 -16.48
CA MET A 347 -10.70 8.39 -17.15
C MET A 347 -11.34 8.28 -18.55
N PHE A 348 -10.96 7.29 -19.35
CA PHE A 348 -11.59 7.08 -20.66
C PHE A 348 -13.04 6.62 -20.53
N ASP A 349 -13.40 5.90 -19.47
CA ASP A 349 -14.80 5.60 -19.16
C ASP A 349 -15.57 6.89 -18.80
N VAL A 350 -14.96 7.86 -18.13
CA VAL A 350 -15.57 9.18 -17.89
C VAL A 350 -15.79 9.95 -19.21
N ILE A 351 -14.80 9.96 -20.11
CA ILE A 351 -14.92 10.64 -21.42
C ILE A 351 -16.00 10.01 -22.28
N ASP A 352 -16.13 8.68 -22.20
CA ASP A 352 -17.20 7.89 -22.82
C ASP A 352 -17.32 8.02 -24.34
N MET A 353 -16.19 7.95 -25.05
CA MET A 353 -16.16 7.91 -26.52
C MET A 353 -16.95 6.72 -27.10
N GLU A 354 -17.20 5.69 -26.30
CA GLU A 354 -17.90 4.46 -26.69
C GLU A 354 -19.42 4.53 -26.42
N GLY A 355 -19.91 5.60 -25.79
CA GLY A 355 -21.34 5.80 -25.50
C GLY A 355 -21.92 4.75 -24.55
N ARG A 356 -21.13 4.29 -23.58
CA ARG A 356 -21.53 3.29 -22.57
C ARG A 356 -22.25 3.91 -21.37
N ARG A 357 -22.17 5.23 -21.17
CA ARG A 357 -22.75 5.91 -20.01
C ARG A 357 -24.17 6.39 -20.29
N SER A 358 -24.95 6.43 -19.22
CA SER A 358 -26.26 7.09 -19.15
C SER A 358 -26.13 8.61 -18.99
N GLY A 359 -25.03 9.08 -18.38
CA GLY A 359 -24.76 10.50 -18.11
C GLY A 359 -25.21 10.99 -16.73
N GLU A 360 -25.88 10.14 -15.94
CA GLU A 360 -26.35 10.45 -14.58
C GLU A 360 -25.41 9.92 -13.48
N GLU A 361 -24.29 9.29 -13.86
CA GLU A 361 -23.41 8.65 -12.88
C GLU A 361 -22.65 9.69 -12.04
N GLU A 362 -22.74 9.57 -10.71
CA GLU A 362 -21.92 10.34 -9.77
C GLU A 362 -20.55 9.68 -9.49
N ARG A 363 -20.35 8.45 -9.99
CA ARG A 363 -19.08 7.71 -9.90
C ARG A 363 -18.86 6.86 -11.14
N VAL A 364 -17.65 6.92 -11.69
CA VAL A 364 -17.21 6.10 -12.83
C VAL A 364 -15.86 5.48 -12.48
N GLY A 365 -15.86 4.16 -12.23
CA GLY A 365 -14.67 3.46 -11.74
C GLY A 365 -14.16 4.07 -10.42
N GLY A 366 -12.91 4.49 -10.41
CA GLY A 366 -12.26 5.22 -9.33
C GLY A 366 -12.48 6.73 -9.33
N PHE A 367 -13.15 7.32 -10.33
CA PHE A 367 -13.47 8.75 -10.35
C PHE A 367 -14.82 9.02 -9.68
N ASP A 368 -14.83 9.88 -8.66
CA ASP A 368 -16.05 10.45 -8.10
C ASP A 368 -16.30 11.84 -8.70
N LEU A 369 -17.53 12.11 -9.11
CA LEU A 369 -17.96 13.44 -9.55
C LEU A 369 -18.03 14.33 -8.32
N ILE A 370 -17.17 15.35 -8.24
CA ILE A 370 -17.14 16.28 -7.09
C ILE A 370 -17.78 17.63 -7.44
N TRP A 371 -17.91 17.94 -8.73
CA TRP A 371 -18.52 19.17 -9.19
C TRP A 371 -19.12 19.02 -10.59
N ALA A 372 -20.38 19.41 -10.78
CA ALA A 372 -21.07 19.48 -12.07
C ALA A 372 -21.93 20.76 -12.12
N ASN A 373 -21.29 21.88 -12.48
CA ASN A 373 -21.85 23.24 -12.39
C ASN A 373 -22.40 23.61 -11.00
N GLY A 374 -21.90 22.93 -9.97
CA GLY A 374 -22.35 22.98 -8.59
C GLY A 374 -21.79 21.75 -7.85
N PRO A 375 -21.80 21.73 -6.50
CA PRO A 375 -21.37 20.55 -5.75
C PRO A 375 -22.21 19.33 -6.13
N ALA A 376 -21.55 18.24 -6.54
CA ALA A 376 -22.22 16.98 -6.83
C ALA A 376 -22.54 16.22 -5.52
N GLY A 377 -23.59 15.38 -5.51
CA GLY A 377 -24.01 14.62 -4.32
C GLY A 377 -24.70 15.43 -3.20
N VAL A 378 -25.06 16.71 -3.44
CA VAL A 378 -25.87 17.50 -2.48
C VAL A 378 -27.35 17.39 -2.83
N SER A 379 -27.99 16.29 -2.42
CA SER A 379 -29.45 16.26 -2.26
C SER A 379 -29.84 17.24 -1.14
N THR A 380 -30.78 18.13 -1.41
CA THR A 380 -31.25 19.17 -0.48
C THR A 380 -32.16 18.65 0.63
N ASN A 381 -32.44 17.33 0.68
CA ASN A 381 -33.59 16.80 1.44
C ASN A 381 -33.32 15.57 2.31
N ASP A 382 -32.12 15.35 2.87
CA ASP A 382 -31.98 14.25 3.84
C ASP A 382 -31.06 14.51 5.03
N SER A 383 -31.64 14.32 6.22
CA SER A 383 -31.05 14.46 7.55
C SER A 383 -30.09 13.32 7.94
N GLN A 384 -29.60 12.54 6.97
CA GLN A 384 -28.63 11.46 7.15
C GLN A 384 -27.45 11.63 6.17
N LYS A 385 -26.64 12.68 6.36
CA LYS A 385 -25.36 12.77 5.64
C LYS A 385 -24.31 11.88 6.30
N THR A 386 -23.75 10.97 5.52
CA THR A 386 -22.50 10.26 5.79
C THR A 386 -21.39 11.24 6.21
N MET A 387 -20.62 10.90 7.25
CA MET A 387 -19.55 11.74 7.83
C MET A 387 -18.33 12.01 6.90
N ILE A 388 -18.36 11.59 5.63
CA ILE A 388 -17.19 11.62 4.73
C ILE A 388 -17.41 12.69 3.65
N SER A 389 -16.60 13.75 3.69
CA SER A 389 -16.62 14.86 2.74
C SER A 389 -15.84 14.59 1.44
N SER A 390 -14.92 13.61 1.46
CA SER A 390 -14.15 13.19 0.29
C SER A 390 -13.84 11.69 0.30
N TYR A 391 -14.02 11.05 -0.86
CA TYR A 391 -13.67 9.65 -1.11
C TYR A 391 -12.20 9.44 -1.52
N LEU A 392 -11.38 10.49 -1.54
CA LEU A 392 -9.94 10.39 -1.82
C LEU A 392 -9.25 9.46 -0.80
N GLY A 393 -8.63 8.38 -1.28
CA GLY A 393 -8.02 7.34 -0.44
C GLY A 393 -8.99 6.30 0.13
N CYS A 394 -10.28 6.32 -0.27
CA CYS A 394 -11.21 5.24 0.01
C CYS A 394 -11.01 4.05 -0.94
N ALA A 395 -11.66 2.93 -0.63
CA ALA A 395 -11.63 1.74 -1.48
C ALA A 395 -12.23 2.00 -2.87
N ASN A 396 -11.60 1.43 -3.90
CA ASN A 396 -12.15 1.33 -5.24
C ASN A 396 -12.38 -0.14 -5.59
N GLU A 397 -13.58 -0.63 -5.34
CA GLU A 397 -14.00 -2.01 -5.61
C GLU A 397 -14.05 -2.38 -7.09
N LEU A 398 -13.95 -1.37 -7.98
CA LEU A 398 -14.03 -1.54 -9.43
C LEU A 398 -12.64 -1.66 -10.09
N GLU A 399 -11.56 -1.67 -9.31
CA GLU A 399 -10.20 -1.84 -9.84
C GLU A 399 -10.01 -3.23 -10.43
N ILE A 400 -9.45 -3.29 -11.63
CA ILE A 400 -9.01 -4.55 -12.22
C ILE A 400 -7.86 -5.07 -11.36
N PRO A 401 -7.94 -6.28 -10.78
CA PRO A 401 -6.87 -6.85 -9.98
C PRO A 401 -5.57 -6.92 -10.77
N MET A 402 -4.42 -6.65 -10.13
CA MET A 402 -3.10 -6.67 -10.79
C MET A 402 -2.83 -7.98 -11.55
N SER A 403 -3.32 -9.11 -11.04
CA SER A 403 -3.18 -10.42 -11.68
C SER A 403 -3.88 -10.56 -13.04
N GLN A 404 -4.89 -9.72 -13.29
CA GLN A 404 -5.65 -9.72 -14.53
C GLN A 404 -5.06 -8.74 -15.55
N LEU A 405 -4.11 -7.89 -15.14
CA LEU A 405 -3.41 -6.99 -16.05
C LEU A 405 -2.22 -7.68 -16.69
N ARG A 406 -2.12 -7.56 -18.01
CA ARG A 406 -0.93 -8.00 -18.75
C ARG A 406 0.16 -6.93 -18.62
N LEU A 407 1.18 -7.20 -17.80
CA LEU A 407 2.31 -6.29 -17.63
C LEU A 407 3.14 -6.16 -18.93
N PRO A 408 3.68 -4.97 -19.25
CA PRO A 408 4.63 -4.80 -20.35
C PRO A 408 5.89 -5.66 -20.17
N PRO A 409 6.55 -6.12 -21.24
CA PRO A 409 7.75 -6.98 -21.14
C PRO A 409 8.85 -6.42 -20.22
N GLN A 410 9.02 -5.09 -20.24
CA GLN A 410 9.98 -4.39 -19.38
C GLN A 410 9.65 -4.52 -17.89
N LEU A 411 8.38 -4.73 -17.52
CA LEU A 411 7.92 -4.87 -16.14
C LEU A 411 7.58 -6.32 -15.77
N GLN A 412 7.62 -7.26 -16.71
CA GLN A 412 7.39 -8.69 -16.46
C GLN A 412 8.52 -9.32 -15.63
N ASN A 413 9.75 -8.84 -15.81
CA ASN A 413 10.93 -9.27 -15.04
C ASN A 413 11.23 -8.35 -13.85
N HIS A 414 10.58 -7.18 -13.78
CA HIS A 414 10.61 -6.37 -12.58
C HIS A 414 9.71 -7.05 -11.56
N SER A 415 10.29 -7.63 -10.52
CA SER A 415 9.54 -7.72 -9.28
C SER A 415 9.12 -6.29 -8.97
N SER A 416 7.83 -6.07 -8.73
CA SER A 416 7.41 -4.81 -8.15
C SER A 416 8.29 -4.48 -6.95
N SER A 417 8.47 -3.19 -6.70
CA SER A 417 9.06 -2.75 -5.43
C SER A 417 8.20 -3.20 -4.23
N GLU A 418 6.99 -3.66 -4.51
CA GLU A 418 6.34 -4.78 -3.83
C GLU A 418 6.80 -6.08 -4.51
N HIS A 419 7.89 -6.72 -4.05
CA HIS A 419 7.90 -8.18 -4.22
C HIS A 419 6.53 -8.59 -3.68
N PRO A 420 5.71 -9.38 -4.41
CA PRO A 420 4.44 -9.81 -3.85
C PRO A 420 4.77 -10.18 -2.41
N LEU A 421 4.16 -9.47 -1.45
CA LEU A 421 3.94 -10.08 -0.16
C LEU A 421 3.42 -11.43 -0.59
N THR A 422 4.24 -12.47 -0.44
CA THR A 422 3.77 -13.82 -0.67
C THR A 422 2.48 -13.81 0.12
N ASN A 423 1.36 -14.03 -0.56
CA ASN A 423 0.03 -13.80 0.01
C ASN A 423 -0.28 -14.96 0.95
N ASN A 424 0.65 -15.14 1.87
CA ASN A 424 0.88 -16.26 2.74
C ASN A 424 0.40 -15.74 4.08
N TRP A 425 -0.65 -16.36 4.57
CA TRP A 425 -1.24 -16.05 5.86
C TRP A 425 -1.08 -17.25 6.77
N ALA A 426 -0.96 -17.00 8.05
CA ALA A 426 -0.97 -18.05 9.05
C ALA A 426 -1.99 -17.77 10.13
N VAL A 427 -2.73 -18.80 10.53
CA VAL A 427 -3.60 -18.78 11.71
C VAL A 427 -3.11 -19.88 12.63
N ILE A 428 -2.56 -19.51 13.78
CA ILE A 428 -1.88 -20.42 14.71
C ILE A 428 -2.66 -20.44 16.02
N VAL A 429 -3.04 -21.62 16.50
CA VAL A 429 -3.89 -21.77 17.68
C VAL A 429 -3.28 -22.72 18.70
N SER A 430 -3.10 -22.23 19.93
CA SER A 430 -2.99 -23.02 21.15
C SER A 430 -4.31 -22.93 21.92
N SER A 431 -5.04 -24.04 21.97
CA SER A 431 -6.42 -24.06 22.50
C SER A 431 -6.53 -24.46 23.98
N SER A 432 -5.43 -24.86 24.61
CA SER A 432 -5.44 -25.52 25.93
C SER A 432 -5.01 -24.59 27.07
N ARG A 433 -5.54 -24.82 28.27
CA ARG A 433 -5.26 -24.04 29.49
C ARG A 433 -4.49 -24.86 30.53
N TYR A 434 -4.01 -24.19 31.58
CA TYR A 434 -3.26 -24.77 32.69
C TYR A 434 -1.83 -25.22 32.33
N LEU A 435 -0.91 -25.07 33.29
CA LEU A 435 0.53 -25.28 33.07
C LEU A 435 0.90 -26.69 32.57
N PHE A 436 0.15 -27.75 32.91
CA PHE A 436 0.45 -29.10 32.40
C PHE A 436 0.28 -29.20 30.86
N ASN A 437 -0.41 -28.24 30.23
CA ASN A 437 -0.54 -28.11 28.78
C ASN A 437 0.49 -27.16 28.16
N TYR A 438 1.57 -26.82 28.88
CA TYR A 438 2.66 -25.96 28.41
C TYR A 438 3.09 -26.24 26.96
N ARG A 439 3.18 -27.53 26.60
CA ARG A 439 3.58 -27.98 25.26
C ARG A 439 2.76 -27.38 24.12
N HIS A 440 1.46 -27.13 24.31
CA HIS A 440 0.59 -26.66 23.22
C HIS A 440 0.92 -25.22 22.84
N THR A 441 1.16 -24.36 23.84
CA THR A 441 1.59 -22.97 23.61
C THR A 441 3.03 -22.90 23.11
N ALA A 442 3.93 -23.72 23.65
CA ALA A 442 5.30 -23.81 23.15
C ALA A 442 5.35 -24.27 21.68
N ASN A 443 4.51 -25.25 21.29
CA ASN A 443 4.36 -25.68 19.91
C ASN A 443 3.84 -24.55 19.00
N ALA A 444 2.77 -23.86 19.40
CA ALA A 444 2.21 -22.73 18.64
C ALA A 444 3.23 -21.60 18.46
N LEU A 445 3.97 -21.24 19.50
CA LEU A 445 5.01 -20.22 19.43
C LEU A 445 6.21 -20.68 18.58
N THR A 446 6.56 -21.96 18.62
CA THR A 446 7.61 -22.52 17.75
C THR A 446 7.22 -22.39 16.28
N MET A 447 5.97 -22.70 15.92
CA MET A 447 5.44 -22.46 14.57
C MET A 447 5.51 -20.98 14.19
N TYR A 448 5.06 -20.09 15.07
CA TYR A 448 5.10 -18.64 14.86
C TYR A 448 6.52 -18.16 14.53
N HIS A 449 7.51 -18.55 15.34
CA HIS A 449 8.91 -18.16 15.14
C HIS A 449 9.52 -18.79 13.88
N LEU A 450 9.16 -20.03 13.53
CA LEU A 450 9.58 -20.64 12.28
C LEU A 450 9.07 -19.86 11.07
N LEU A 451 7.80 -19.44 11.04
CA LEU A 451 7.25 -18.65 9.93
C LEU A 451 7.92 -17.27 9.83
N ARG A 452 8.15 -16.62 10.99
CA ARG A 452 8.88 -15.35 11.08
C ARG A 452 10.30 -15.45 10.55
N GLN A 453 11.02 -16.48 10.92
CA GLN A 453 12.39 -16.75 10.45
C GLN A 453 12.45 -16.90 8.92
N HIS A 454 11.37 -17.36 8.30
CA HIS A 454 11.27 -17.56 6.85
C HIS A 454 10.58 -16.40 6.11
N GLY A 455 10.29 -15.30 6.81
CA GLY A 455 9.90 -14.03 6.22
C GLY A 455 8.39 -13.76 6.17
N ILE A 456 7.59 -14.46 6.97
CA ILE A 456 6.19 -14.07 7.19
C ILE A 456 6.14 -13.01 8.30
N ASP A 457 5.64 -11.81 7.97
CA ASP A 457 5.54 -10.69 8.90
C ASP A 457 4.39 -10.87 9.90
N ASP A 458 4.44 -10.15 11.04
CA ASP A 458 3.45 -10.28 12.12
C ASP A 458 2.02 -9.94 11.65
N ASP A 459 1.87 -8.96 10.77
CA ASP A 459 0.57 -8.59 10.19
C ASP A 459 -0.06 -9.69 9.31
N HIS A 460 0.68 -10.77 9.03
CA HIS A 460 0.25 -11.94 8.26
C HIS A 460 0.13 -13.22 9.10
N ILE A 461 0.37 -13.15 10.40
CA ILE A 461 0.24 -14.27 11.33
C ILE A 461 -0.76 -13.89 12.42
N LEU A 462 -1.88 -14.61 12.51
CA LEU A 462 -2.84 -14.47 13.60
C LEU A 462 -2.58 -15.54 14.66
N LEU A 463 -2.12 -15.11 15.83
CA LEU A 463 -1.72 -15.99 16.92
C LEU A 463 -2.76 -16.01 18.06
N PHE A 464 -3.30 -17.19 18.35
CA PHE A 464 -4.27 -17.46 19.42
C PHE A 464 -3.61 -18.25 20.54
N LEU A 465 -3.51 -17.67 21.74
CA LEU A 465 -2.98 -18.34 22.94
C LEU A 465 -4.03 -18.34 24.06
N SER A 466 -4.58 -19.51 24.38
CA SER A 466 -5.63 -19.65 25.40
C SER A 466 -5.18 -19.34 26.83
N ASP A 467 -3.86 -19.33 27.06
CA ASP A 467 -3.25 -19.10 28.36
C ASP A 467 -1.86 -18.46 28.21
N SER A 468 -1.42 -17.75 29.24
CA SER A 468 -0.11 -17.11 29.31
C SER A 468 0.77 -17.83 30.34
N PHE A 469 1.34 -18.97 29.94
CA PHE A 469 2.18 -19.78 30.83
C PHE A 469 3.45 -19.06 31.28
N ALA A 470 3.93 -18.09 30.51
CA ALA A 470 5.00 -17.18 30.91
C ALA A 470 4.70 -16.41 32.20
N CYS A 471 3.42 -16.13 32.46
CA CYS A 471 2.94 -15.43 33.64
C CYS A 471 2.36 -16.37 34.72
N ASP A 472 2.40 -17.69 34.53
CA ASP A 472 1.91 -18.65 35.54
C ASP A 472 2.87 -18.67 36.74
N PRO A 473 2.40 -18.52 37.99
CA PRO A 473 3.26 -18.49 39.17
C PRO A 473 4.01 -19.80 39.43
N ARG A 474 3.62 -20.90 38.79
CA ARG A 474 4.31 -22.19 38.85
C ARG A 474 5.36 -22.34 37.76
N ASN A 475 5.42 -21.42 36.79
CA ASN A 475 6.49 -21.40 35.80
C ASN A 475 7.78 -20.91 36.47
N VAL A 476 8.77 -21.79 36.53
CA VAL A 476 10.08 -21.51 37.13
C VAL A 476 10.95 -20.58 36.28
N TYR A 477 10.52 -20.27 35.04
CA TYR A 477 11.15 -19.33 34.12
C TYR A 477 10.23 -18.11 33.91
N PRO A 478 10.32 -17.07 34.75
CA PRO A 478 9.37 -15.96 34.75
C PRO A 478 9.41 -15.17 33.44
N ALA A 479 8.24 -14.92 32.85
CA ALA A 479 8.06 -14.22 31.57
C ALA A 479 8.69 -14.93 30.35
N GLU A 480 9.02 -16.22 30.47
CA GLU A 480 9.66 -16.98 29.38
C GLU A 480 8.91 -18.27 29.05
N ILE A 481 8.96 -18.65 27.77
CA ILE A 481 8.51 -19.96 27.28
C ILE A 481 9.59 -20.52 26.36
N PHE A 482 9.89 -21.81 26.48
CA PHE A 482 10.92 -22.45 25.69
C PHE A 482 10.39 -23.74 25.05
N SER A 483 10.95 -24.11 23.89
CA SER A 483 10.71 -25.41 23.28
C SER A 483 11.68 -26.49 23.77
N GLN A 484 12.75 -26.08 24.47
CA GLN A 484 13.82 -26.93 25.02
C GLN A 484 14.33 -26.31 26.34
N PRO A 485 14.84 -27.09 27.30
CA PRO A 485 15.31 -26.58 28.59
C PRO A 485 16.33 -25.44 28.43
N PRO A 486 16.21 -24.36 29.21
CA PRO A 486 17.15 -23.24 29.16
C PRO A 486 18.59 -23.68 29.44
N GLY A 487 19.53 -23.19 28.63
CA GLY A 487 20.95 -23.54 28.75
C GLY A 487 21.38 -24.81 27.99
N GLU A 488 20.43 -25.63 27.52
CA GLU A 488 20.72 -26.65 26.52
C GLU A 488 20.87 -26.02 25.12
N ARG A 489 21.69 -26.66 24.29
CA ARG A 489 21.84 -26.30 22.88
C ARG A 489 21.09 -27.29 22.00
N ASP A 490 20.46 -26.78 20.95
CA ASP A 490 19.84 -27.65 19.95
C ASP A 490 20.89 -28.54 19.25
N ALA A 491 20.43 -29.49 18.42
CA ALA A 491 21.32 -30.38 17.67
C ALA A 491 22.32 -29.66 16.73
N ASN A 492 22.16 -28.34 16.55
CA ASN A 492 22.99 -27.48 15.70
C ASN A 492 23.82 -26.48 16.52
N GLY A 493 23.78 -26.55 17.86
CA GLY A 493 24.53 -25.68 18.75
C GLY A 493 23.87 -24.33 19.08
N HIS A 494 22.62 -24.08 18.70
CA HIS A 494 21.90 -22.85 19.06
C HIS A 494 21.40 -22.90 20.50
N ALA A 495 21.50 -21.79 21.22
CA ALA A 495 20.93 -21.69 22.55
C ALA A 495 19.39 -21.74 22.50
N SER A 496 18.77 -22.31 23.54
CA SER A 496 17.31 -22.24 23.70
C SER A 496 16.83 -20.79 23.66
N MET A 497 15.93 -20.49 22.72
CA MET A 497 15.38 -19.16 22.52
C MET A 497 14.11 -19.00 23.34
N ASN A 498 13.99 -17.90 24.07
CA ASN A 498 12.73 -17.54 24.68
C ASN A 498 11.69 -17.22 23.58
N LEU A 499 10.69 -18.09 23.49
CA LEU A 499 9.58 -18.03 22.53
C LEU A 499 8.53 -16.98 22.91
N TYR A 500 8.55 -16.48 24.15
CA TYR A 500 7.57 -15.54 24.69
C TYR A 500 8.26 -14.24 25.14
N GLY A 501 7.91 -13.11 24.53
CA GLY A 501 8.52 -11.79 24.82
C GLY A 501 8.17 -10.75 23.76
N CYS A 502 8.94 -9.66 23.66
CA CYS A 502 8.73 -8.59 22.66
C CYS A 502 8.82 -9.05 21.19
N SER A 503 9.24 -10.30 20.96
CA SER A 503 9.36 -10.93 19.64
C SER A 503 8.08 -11.63 19.17
N ALA A 504 7.07 -11.82 20.04
CA ALA A 504 5.83 -12.52 19.73
C ALA A 504 4.60 -11.60 19.85
N GLN A 505 3.87 -11.40 18.75
CA GLN A 505 2.61 -10.66 18.73
C GLN A 505 1.44 -11.63 18.92
N VAL A 506 0.75 -11.52 20.06
CA VAL A 506 -0.42 -12.36 20.37
C VAL A 506 -1.70 -11.61 20.01
N ASP A 507 -2.41 -12.10 18.98
CA ASP A 507 -3.62 -11.45 18.49
C ASP A 507 -4.86 -11.85 19.28
N TYR A 508 -4.96 -13.05 19.82
CA TYR A 508 -6.09 -13.46 20.65
C TYR A 508 -5.57 -14.19 21.88
N ALA A 509 -6.00 -13.76 23.07
CA ALA A 509 -5.45 -14.24 24.33
C ALA A 509 -6.53 -14.60 25.34
N GLY A 510 -6.28 -15.63 26.16
CA GLY A 510 -7.15 -15.97 27.28
C GLY A 510 -8.56 -16.33 26.83
N SER A 511 -9.56 -15.65 27.38
CA SER A 511 -10.98 -15.89 27.06
C SER A 511 -11.34 -15.59 25.60
N ASP A 512 -10.56 -14.78 24.89
CA ASP A 512 -10.82 -14.46 23.48
C ASP A 512 -10.52 -15.64 22.52
N VAL A 513 -9.93 -16.73 23.03
CA VAL A 513 -9.60 -17.93 22.25
C VAL A 513 -10.72 -18.96 22.39
N ASP A 514 -11.83 -18.73 21.70
CA ASP A 514 -13.00 -19.61 21.69
C ASP A 514 -13.32 -20.12 20.28
N VAL A 515 -14.20 -21.14 20.18
CA VAL A 515 -14.54 -21.77 18.90
C VAL A 515 -15.18 -20.75 17.95
N ARG A 516 -16.09 -19.93 18.47
CA ARG A 516 -16.80 -18.93 17.68
C ARG A 516 -15.84 -17.91 17.08
N ARG A 517 -14.88 -17.41 17.86
CA ARG A 517 -13.89 -16.43 17.44
C ARG A 517 -12.97 -17.01 16.37
N PHE A 518 -12.46 -18.22 16.59
CA PHE A 518 -11.61 -18.91 15.62
C PHE A 518 -12.32 -19.07 14.26
N LEU A 519 -13.54 -19.62 14.26
CA LEU A 519 -14.32 -19.78 13.03
C LEU A 519 -14.70 -18.44 12.40
N SER A 520 -15.04 -17.44 13.21
CA SER A 520 -15.39 -16.10 12.71
C SER A 520 -14.21 -15.42 12.02
N VAL A 521 -12.98 -15.59 12.53
CA VAL A 521 -11.76 -15.08 11.88
C VAL A 521 -11.54 -15.73 10.52
N LEU A 522 -11.65 -17.06 10.43
CA LEU A 522 -11.55 -17.78 9.16
C LEU A 522 -12.63 -17.33 8.16
N GLN A 523 -13.87 -17.20 8.62
CA GLN A 523 -15.00 -16.68 7.85
C GLN A 523 -14.96 -15.16 7.66
N GLY A 524 -13.96 -14.47 8.23
CA GLY A 524 -13.80 -13.00 8.33
C GLY A 524 -15.08 -12.23 8.66
N ARG A 525 -15.79 -12.77 9.63
CA ARG A 525 -16.85 -12.10 10.36
C ARG A 525 -16.20 -11.46 11.58
N TYR A 526 -16.19 -10.13 11.62
CA TYR A 526 -15.57 -9.38 12.69
C TYR A 526 -16.59 -8.43 13.31
N ASP A 527 -16.39 -8.12 14.58
CA ASP A 527 -17.14 -7.03 15.22
C ASP A 527 -16.70 -5.69 14.60
N GLU A 528 -17.57 -4.68 14.58
CA GLU A 528 -17.27 -3.38 13.95
C GLU A 528 -15.95 -2.76 14.42
N ASN A 529 -15.59 -3.01 15.69
CA ASN A 529 -14.41 -2.47 16.36
C ASN A 529 -13.16 -3.37 16.29
N THR A 530 -13.21 -4.55 15.67
CA THR A 530 -12.01 -5.41 15.58
C THR A 530 -10.94 -4.72 14.73
N PRO A 531 -9.73 -4.44 15.22
CA PRO A 531 -8.71 -3.73 14.43
C PRO A 531 -8.22 -4.57 13.24
N PRO A 532 -7.76 -3.97 12.12
CA PRO A 532 -7.25 -4.71 10.96
C PRO A 532 -6.14 -5.72 11.28
N THR A 533 -5.29 -5.41 12.26
CA THR A 533 -4.19 -6.29 12.71
C THR A 533 -4.67 -7.60 13.33
N ARG A 534 -5.94 -7.66 13.79
CA ARG A 534 -6.57 -8.88 14.31
C ARG A 534 -7.44 -9.59 13.26
N ARG A 535 -7.41 -9.19 11.98
CA ARG A 535 -8.27 -9.72 10.91
C ARG A 535 -7.46 -10.54 9.91
N LEU A 536 -8.01 -11.68 9.49
CA LEU A 536 -7.51 -12.44 8.34
C LEU A 536 -8.00 -11.75 7.06
N LEU A 537 -7.12 -10.97 6.43
CA LEU A 537 -7.44 -10.19 5.22
C LEU A 537 -7.07 -10.95 3.94
N SER A 538 -7.39 -12.24 3.89
CA SER A 538 -7.09 -13.15 2.77
C SER A 538 -8.10 -13.04 1.61
N ASP A 539 -7.65 -13.46 0.43
CA ASP A 539 -8.36 -13.43 -0.86
C ASP A 539 -8.14 -14.72 -1.68
N ASP A 540 -8.62 -14.76 -2.93
CA ASP A 540 -8.57 -15.92 -3.82
C ASP A 540 -7.18 -16.34 -4.30
N LYS A 541 -6.15 -15.57 -3.96
CA LYS A 541 -4.74 -15.90 -4.24
C LYS A 541 -3.95 -16.21 -2.99
N SER A 542 -4.61 -16.21 -1.83
CA SER A 542 -3.93 -16.42 -0.57
C SER A 542 -3.57 -17.90 -0.38
N ASN A 543 -2.31 -18.16 -0.03
CA ASN A 543 -1.88 -19.43 0.54
C ASN A 543 -2.02 -19.33 2.06
N ILE A 544 -2.75 -20.22 2.72
CA ILE A 544 -2.98 -20.09 4.17
C ILE A 544 -2.49 -21.34 4.89
N ILE A 545 -1.67 -21.15 5.92
CA ILE A 545 -1.34 -22.17 6.91
C ILE A 545 -2.32 -22.02 8.08
N ILE A 546 -3.02 -23.09 8.42
CA ILE A 546 -3.81 -23.14 9.66
C ILE A 546 -3.16 -24.18 10.55
N TYR A 547 -2.57 -23.76 11.67
CA TYR A 547 -1.92 -24.64 12.63
C TYR A 547 -2.73 -24.69 13.93
N VAL A 548 -3.07 -25.89 14.39
CA VAL A 548 -3.80 -26.09 15.65
C VAL A 548 -3.07 -27.07 16.56
N ALA A 549 -2.88 -26.67 17.82
CA ALA A 549 -2.30 -27.48 18.89
C ALA A 549 -3.21 -27.47 20.12
N GLY A 550 -3.51 -28.67 20.65
CA GLY A 550 -4.42 -28.81 21.78
C GLY A 550 -4.82 -30.26 22.03
N HIS A 551 -5.94 -30.46 22.72
CA HIS A 551 -6.53 -31.77 22.97
C HIS A 551 -7.56 -32.12 21.90
N GLY A 552 -7.43 -33.30 21.31
CA GLY A 552 -8.26 -33.79 20.22
C GLY A 552 -8.63 -35.24 20.46
N ALA A 553 -9.75 -35.64 19.88
CA ALA A 553 -10.20 -37.01 19.80
C ALA A 553 -10.86 -37.24 18.44
N LYS A 554 -11.39 -38.45 18.22
CA LYS A 554 -12.10 -38.76 16.98
C LYS A 554 -13.25 -37.77 16.75
N SER A 555 -13.12 -36.98 15.69
CA SER A 555 -14.09 -35.99 15.20
C SER A 555 -14.30 -34.72 16.03
N PHE A 556 -13.50 -34.44 17.08
CA PHE A 556 -13.56 -33.15 17.79
C PHE A 556 -12.21 -32.68 18.34
N PHE A 557 -12.10 -31.36 18.49
CA PHE A 557 -10.96 -30.65 19.06
C PHE A 557 -11.43 -29.70 20.17
N LYS A 558 -10.78 -29.73 21.34
CA LYS A 558 -11.22 -28.95 22.49
C LYS A 558 -10.63 -27.54 22.48
N PHE A 559 -11.46 -26.56 22.83
CA PHE A 559 -11.06 -25.21 23.19
C PHE A 559 -11.31 -24.98 24.69
N GLN A 560 -10.25 -24.57 25.38
CA GLN A 560 -10.23 -24.22 26.81
C GLN A 560 -10.84 -25.27 27.75
N ASP A 561 -10.87 -26.55 27.35
CA ASP A 561 -11.54 -27.66 28.04
C ASP A 561 -13.06 -27.51 28.23
N THR A 562 -13.68 -26.48 27.66
CA THR A 562 -15.12 -26.16 27.80
C THR A 562 -15.90 -26.29 26.50
N GLU A 563 -15.26 -26.05 25.37
CA GLU A 563 -15.90 -26.04 24.05
C GLU A 563 -15.28 -27.08 23.13
N PHE A 564 -16.04 -27.49 22.11
CA PHE A 564 -15.64 -28.49 21.13
C PHE A 564 -15.84 -27.93 19.72
N LEU A 565 -14.79 -28.04 18.91
CA LEU A 565 -14.80 -27.81 17.48
C LEU A 565 -14.86 -29.16 16.77
N SER A 566 -15.92 -29.43 16.00
CA SER A 566 -16.05 -30.69 15.26
C SER A 566 -15.34 -30.65 13.90
N SER A 567 -15.07 -31.82 13.32
CA SER A 567 -14.59 -31.92 11.93
C SER A 567 -15.57 -31.32 10.91
N SER A 568 -16.88 -31.34 11.21
CA SER A 568 -17.92 -30.74 10.37
C SER A 568 -17.84 -29.22 10.39
N ASP A 569 -17.65 -28.60 11.56
CA ASP A 569 -17.50 -27.14 11.69
C ASP A 569 -16.30 -26.62 10.89
N ILE A 570 -15.19 -27.38 10.91
CA ILE A 570 -14.00 -27.11 10.11
C ILE A 570 -14.32 -27.19 8.62
N SER A 571 -14.97 -28.27 8.18
CA SER A 571 -15.33 -28.47 6.77
C SER A 571 -16.25 -27.37 6.24
N GLU A 572 -17.32 -27.06 6.97
CA GLU A 572 -18.29 -26.03 6.60
C GLU A 572 -17.62 -24.65 6.53
N THR A 573 -16.74 -24.35 7.49
CA THR A 573 -16.00 -23.08 7.50
C THR A 573 -15.06 -22.96 6.31
N LEU A 574 -14.29 -24.00 6.00
CA LEU A 574 -13.40 -24.00 4.84
C LEU A 574 -14.19 -23.91 3.52
N MET A 575 -15.33 -24.60 3.42
CA MET A 575 -16.22 -24.50 2.26
C MET A 575 -16.79 -23.08 2.11
N MET A 576 -17.17 -22.44 3.21
CA MET A 576 -17.60 -21.04 3.19
C MET A 576 -16.48 -20.10 2.76
N MET A 577 -15.25 -20.31 3.25
CA MET A 577 -14.08 -19.53 2.80
C MET A 577 -13.85 -19.69 1.29
N HIS A 578 -14.06 -20.90 0.75
CA HIS A 578 -13.95 -21.17 -0.68
C HIS A 578 -15.01 -20.42 -1.48
N GLN A 579 -16.28 -20.52 -1.07
CA GLN A 579 -17.40 -19.83 -1.72
C GLN A 579 -17.24 -18.31 -1.70
N GLN A 580 -16.63 -17.78 -0.63
CA GLN A 580 -16.32 -16.36 -0.49
C GLN A 580 -15.02 -15.94 -1.21
N ARG A 581 -14.33 -16.87 -1.88
CA ARG A 581 -13.08 -16.60 -2.60
C ARG A 581 -11.99 -16.01 -1.70
N ARG A 582 -11.75 -16.66 -0.55
CA ARG A 582 -10.84 -16.15 0.51
C ARG A 582 -9.55 -16.92 0.70
N TYR A 583 -9.33 -17.91 -0.15
CA TYR A 583 -8.04 -18.56 -0.29
C TYR A 583 -7.90 -19.10 -1.70
N GLY A 584 -6.65 -19.19 -2.16
CA GLY A 584 -6.26 -20.00 -3.30
C GLY A 584 -5.93 -21.43 -2.86
N ARG A 585 -5.10 -21.56 -1.81
CA ARG A 585 -4.63 -22.84 -1.27
C ARG A 585 -4.56 -22.82 0.26
N ILE A 586 -4.96 -23.90 0.92
CA ILE A 586 -4.85 -24.06 2.39
C ILE A 586 -4.04 -25.31 2.72
N VAL A 587 -3.12 -25.18 3.69
CA VAL A 587 -2.49 -26.30 4.38
C VAL A 587 -2.92 -26.28 5.84
N PHE A 588 -3.73 -27.27 6.22
CA PHE A 588 -4.23 -27.45 7.59
C PHE A 588 -3.33 -28.44 8.34
N LEU A 589 -2.65 -27.94 9.38
CA LEU A 589 -1.67 -28.67 10.19
C LEU A 589 -2.26 -28.93 11.58
N ALA A 590 -2.53 -30.19 11.90
CA ALA A 590 -3.11 -30.59 13.18
C ALA A 590 -2.10 -31.32 14.08
N ASP A 591 -1.72 -30.71 15.20
CA ASP A 591 -0.83 -31.30 16.21
C ASP A 591 -1.60 -31.66 17.48
N THR A 592 -2.25 -32.82 17.43
CA THR A 592 -3.05 -33.36 18.52
C THR A 592 -3.19 -34.89 18.40
N CYS A 593 -3.87 -35.53 19.35
CA CYS A 593 -4.24 -36.95 19.26
C CYS A 593 -5.41 -37.12 18.28
N HIS A 594 -5.43 -38.25 17.55
CA HIS A 594 -6.43 -38.51 16.51
C HIS A 594 -6.50 -37.41 15.43
N ALA A 595 -5.38 -36.75 15.15
CA ALA A 595 -5.36 -35.43 14.50
C ALA A 595 -5.96 -35.43 13.10
N ILE A 596 -5.71 -36.47 12.28
CA ILE A 596 -6.25 -36.53 10.92
C ILE A 596 -7.78 -36.65 10.90
N ALA A 597 -8.42 -37.09 11.99
CA ALA A 597 -9.88 -37.18 12.11
C ALA A 597 -10.55 -35.81 11.98
N LEU A 598 -9.84 -34.71 12.30
CA LEU A 598 -10.33 -33.35 12.10
C LEU A 598 -10.55 -33.01 10.61
N CYS A 599 -9.89 -33.72 9.71
CA CYS A 599 -10.00 -33.55 8.27
C CYS A 599 -10.91 -34.59 7.58
N GLU A 600 -11.58 -35.49 8.31
CA GLU A 600 -12.43 -36.54 7.72
C GLU A 600 -13.59 -35.98 6.89
N HIS A 601 -14.16 -34.86 7.31
CA HIS A 601 -15.32 -34.25 6.65
C HIS A 601 -14.94 -33.12 5.69
N VAL A 602 -13.66 -32.78 5.53
CA VAL A 602 -13.23 -31.68 4.67
C VAL A 602 -13.51 -32.02 3.20
N GLU A 603 -14.43 -31.25 2.62
CA GLU A 603 -14.82 -31.33 1.20
C GLU A 603 -14.43 -30.08 0.41
N ALA A 604 -13.95 -29.04 1.09
CA ALA A 604 -13.54 -27.79 0.46
C ALA A 604 -12.35 -28.02 -0.48
N PRO A 605 -12.38 -27.47 -1.71
CA PRO A 605 -11.29 -27.65 -2.68
C PRO A 605 -10.03 -26.89 -2.26
N ASN A 606 -8.88 -27.31 -2.78
CA ASN A 606 -7.56 -26.75 -2.53
C ASN A 606 -7.19 -26.70 -1.03
N VAL A 607 -7.70 -27.63 -0.23
CA VAL A 607 -7.34 -27.79 1.18
C VAL A 607 -6.62 -29.12 1.37
N LEU A 608 -5.38 -29.04 1.83
CA LEU A 608 -4.53 -30.17 2.13
C LEU A 608 -4.36 -30.30 3.64
N CYS A 609 -4.36 -31.52 4.17
CA CYS A 609 -4.18 -31.77 5.60
C CYS A 609 -2.92 -32.57 5.92
N LEU A 610 -2.14 -32.12 6.90
CA LEU A 610 -1.13 -32.91 7.59
C LEU A 610 -1.47 -32.99 9.08
N ALA A 611 -1.19 -34.14 9.67
CA ALA A 611 -1.50 -34.42 11.06
C ALA A 611 -0.33 -35.11 11.75
N ALA A 612 -0.13 -34.77 13.03
CA ALA A 612 0.88 -35.39 13.88
C ALA A 612 0.57 -36.87 14.23
N SER A 613 -0.70 -37.28 14.13
CA SER A 613 -1.18 -38.64 14.41
C SER A 613 -2.27 -39.07 13.41
N ASP A 614 -2.39 -40.38 13.19
CA ASP A 614 -3.51 -40.97 12.44
C ASP A 614 -4.81 -40.95 13.28
N ALA A 615 -5.94 -41.39 12.70
CA ALA A 615 -7.25 -41.27 13.34
C ALA A 615 -7.43 -42.20 14.56
N GLU A 616 -6.52 -43.15 14.77
CA GLU A 616 -6.62 -44.20 15.79
C GLU A 616 -5.43 -44.18 16.77
N SER A 617 -4.55 -43.17 16.68
CA SER A 617 -3.35 -43.06 17.51
C SER A 617 -3.19 -41.68 18.16
N GLU A 618 -2.36 -41.65 19.20
CA GLU A 618 -2.06 -40.45 19.97
C GLU A 618 -0.85 -39.68 19.40
N SER A 619 -0.79 -38.37 19.71
CA SER A 619 0.40 -37.55 19.49
C SER A 619 1.19 -37.39 20.79
N TYR A 620 2.44 -37.84 20.77
CA TYR A 620 3.30 -37.90 21.95
C TYR A 620 4.09 -36.62 22.20
N SER A 621 4.26 -36.28 23.48
CA SER A 621 5.14 -35.22 23.97
C SER A 621 6.62 -35.61 23.86
N PHE A 622 7.47 -34.62 23.59
CA PHE A 622 8.91 -34.70 23.52
C PHE A 622 9.53 -33.79 24.58
N GLN A 623 10.60 -34.30 25.21
CA GLN A 623 11.40 -33.63 26.25
C GLN A 623 10.60 -33.25 27.51
N TYR A 624 11.06 -33.72 28.67
CA TYR A 624 10.48 -33.39 29.97
C TYR A 624 11.44 -32.46 30.69
N ASP A 625 10.93 -31.34 31.20
CA ASP A 625 11.70 -30.42 32.02
C ASP A 625 11.42 -30.70 33.50
N GLU A 626 12.44 -31.11 34.24
CA GLU A 626 12.31 -31.47 35.65
C GLU A 626 11.99 -30.28 36.56
N GLN A 627 12.44 -29.07 36.19
CA GLN A 627 12.23 -27.87 37.00
C GLN A 627 10.81 -27.32 36.79
N LEU A 628 10.33 -27.33 35.55
CA LEU A 628 8.97 -26.92 35.19
C LEU A 628 7.93 -28.01 35.51
N GLY A 629 8.36 -29.28 35.58
CA GLY A 629 7.51 -30.42 35.91
C GLY A 629 6.57 -30.87 34.79
N THR A 630 6.84 -30.50 33.54
CA THR A 630 5.98 -30.78 32.39
C THR A 630 6.77 -30.99 31.10
N HIS A 631 6.10 -31.43 30.05
CA HIS A 631 6.67 -31.57 28.72
C HIS A 631 6.67 -30.26 27.93
N MET A 632 7.71 -30.04 27.13
CA MET A 632 7.93 -28.75 26.46
C MET A 632 7.36 -28.68 25.05
N VAL A 633 7.44 -29.74 24.25
CA VAL A 633 6.92 -29.76 22.85
C VAL A 633 6.38 -31.14 22.46
N SER A 634 5.82 -31.28 21.25
CA SER A 634 5.51 -32.59 20.66
C SER A 634 6.71 -33.15 19.88
N PHE A 635 6.75 -34.48 19.68
CA PHE A 635 7.73 -35.11 18.78
C PHE A 635 7.64 -34.52 17.36
N TRP A 636 6.42 -34.37 16.84
CA TRP A 636 6.17 -33.89 15.49
C TRP A 636 6.62 -32.43 15.29
N MET A 637 6.41 -31.56 16.29
CA MET A 637 6.91 -30.18 16.27
C MET A 637 8.44 -30.13 16.39
N ASN A 638 9.04 -30.91 17.28
CA ASN A 638 10.50 -30.96 17.42
C ASN A 638 11.19 -31.39 16.10
N GLU A 639 10.62 -32.37 15.41
CA GLU A 639 11.11 -32.81 14.10
C GLU A 639 10.90 -31.73 13.03
N MET A 640 9.73 -31.09 12.99
CA MET A 640 9.45 -29.98 12.08
C MET A 640 10.44 -28.83 12.28
N TYR A 641 10.68 -28.43 13.54
CA TYR A 641 11.69 -27.45 13.89
C TYR A 641 13.07 -27.87 13.42
N SER A 642 13.48 -29.13 13.66
CA SER A 642 14.80 -29.63 13.25
C SER A 642 15.01 -29.63 11.74
N LEU A 643 13.94 -29.86 10.97
CA LEU A 643 13.95 -29.84 9.50
C LEU A 643 14.02 -28.43 8.92
N LEU A 644 13.30 -27.47 9.52
CA LEU A 644 13.14 -26.12 8.96
C LEU A 644 14.15 -25.11 9.55
N ASN A 645 14.58 -25.28 10.80
CA ASN A 645 15.52 -24.37 11.43
C ASN A 645 16.82 -24.29 10.61
N GLY A 646 17.32 -23.08 10.34
CA GLY A 646 18.54 -22.86 9.58
C GLY A 646 18.43 -23.14 8.07
N THR A 647 17.23 -23.46 7.56
CA THR A 647 16.95 -23.37 6.11
C THR A 647 16.73 -21.92 5.71
N SER A 648 16.81 -21.61 4.41
CA SER A 648 16.66 -20.25 3.90
C SER A 648 15.81 -20.21 2.64
N CYS A 649 14.86 -19.29 2.61
CA CYS A 649 14.01 -19.02 1.45
C CYS A 649 14.76 -18.40 0.26
N SER A 650 15.91 -17.77 0.49
CA SER A 650 16.70 -17.13 -0.56
C SER A 650 17.73 -18.05 -1.22
N ASN A 651 18.06 -19.18 -0.59
CA ASN A 651 19.04 -20.11 -1.12
C ASN A 651 18.53 -21.56 -1.00
N PRO A 652 18.12 -22.19 -2.12
CA PRO A 652 17.54 -23.53 -2.13
C PRO A 652 18.53 -24.64 -1.78
N LEU A 653 19.83 -24.32 -1.68
CA LEU A 653 20.90 -25.25 -1.33
C LEU A 653 21.29 -25.20 0.16
N THR A 654 20.68 -24.31 0.94
CA THR A 654 21.00 -24.14 2.37
C THR A 654 20.48 -25.30 3.19
N ARG A 655 21.34 -25.86 4.05
CA ARG A 655 21.06 -26.97 4.99
C ARG A 655 20.33 -28.15 4.34
N ARG A 656 21.10 -29.00 3.64
CA ARG A 656 20.65 -30.31 3.13
C ARG A 656 20.74 -31.35 4.24
N ILE A 657 19.70 -32.15 4.42
CA ILE A 657 19.67 -33.24 5.40
C ILE A 657 19.75 -34.55 4.61
N GLY A 658 20.77 -35.37 4.89
CA GLY A 658 21.01 -36.61 4.15
C GLY A 658 21.55 -36.39 2.72
N ASN A 659 21.16 -37.27 1.80
CA ASN A 659 21.61 -37.27 0.39
C ASN A 659 20.71 -36.44 -0.56
N ASP A 660 19.83 -35.60 -0.01
CA ASP A 660 18.83 -34.89 -0.79
C ASP A 660 19.43 -33.79 -1.69
N ALA A 661 18.89 -33.67 -2.90
CA ALA A 661 19.37 -32.72 -3.91
C ALA A 661 18.97 -31.26 -3.63
N VAL A 662 17.91 -31.02 -2.86
CA VAL A 662 17.34 -29.69 -2.56
C VAL A 662 17.00 -29.57 -1.07
N SER A 663 16.98 -28.33 -0.54
CA SER A 663 16.56 -28.03 0.83
C SER A 663 15.13 -28.50 1.12
N VAL A 664 14.83 -28.81 2.39
CA VAL A 664 13.51 -29.27 2.84
C VAL A 664 12.38 -28.29 2.49
N LEU A 665 12.66 -26.98 2.45
CA LEU A 665 11.71 -25.96 1.99
C LEU A 665 11.24 -26.18 0.54
N HIS A 666 12.08 -26.77 -0.30
CA HIS A 666 11.79 -26.98 -1.73
C HIS A 666 11.30 -28.40 -2.02
N GLN A 667 11.03 -29.20 -0.97
CA GLN A 667 10.38 -30.49 -1.09
C GLN A 667 8.86 -30.32 -1.01
N SER A 668 8.14 -31.30 -1.55
CA SER A 668 6.69 -31.36 -1.44
C SER A 668 6.24 -31.56 0.00
N TRP A 669 5.01 -31.17 0.31
CA TRP A 669 4.41 -31.41 1.63
C TRP A 669 4.38 -32.90 2.01
N TYR A 670 4.25 -33.81 1.04
CA TYR A 670 4.42 -35.27 1.25
C TYR A 670 5.82 -35.59 1.80
N ASN A 671 6.87 -35.18 1.07
CA ASN A 671 8.25 -35.48 1.41
C ASN A 671 8.65 -34.80 2.73
N PHE A 672 8.12 -33.62 2.99
CA PHE A 672 8.28 -32.94 4.27
C PHE A 672 7.66 -33.72 5.45
N ASN A 673 6.43 -34.23 5.30
CA ASN A 673 5.74 -34.94 6.38
C ASN A 673 6.30 -36.34 6.65
N TYR A 674 6.85 -36.99 5.61
CA TYR A 674 7.43 -38.34 5.67
C TYR A 674 8.96 -38.37 5.53
N HIS A 675 9.62 -37.24 5.77
CA HIS A 675 11.06 -37.11 5.62
C HIS A 675 11.80 -38.20 6.44
N PRO A 676 12.86 -38.84 5.93
CA PRO A 676 13.56 -39.93 6.64
C PRO A 676 13.99 -39.58 8.07
N TYR A 677 14.37 -38.32 8.32
CA TYR A 677 14.69 -37.80 9.65
C TYR A 677 13.52 -37.92 10.66
N ARG A 678 12.25 -37.74 10.21
CA ARG A 678 11.06 -37.97 11.05
C ARG A 678 10.86 -39.45 11.34
N VAL A 679 11.17 -40.30 10.37
CA VAL A 679 11.01 -41.76 10.48
C VAL A 679 12.07 -42.38 11.41
N GLU A 680 13.31 -41.85 11.44
CA GLU A 680 14.38 -42.36 12.31
C GLU A 680 14.24 -41.91 13.77
N ALA A 681 13.79 -40.67 14.02
CA ALA A 681 13.62 -40.13 15.37
C ALA A 681 12.39 -40.68 16.12
N SER A 682 11.32 -41.06 15.40
CA SER A 682 10.02 -41.38 16.01
C SER A 682 9.56 -42.83 15.90
N ARG A 683 10.40 -43.79 15.45
CA ARG A 683 10.02 -45.14 14.94
C ARG A 683 8.83 -45.88 15.59
N ASN A 684 8.42 -45.59 16.83
CA ASN A 684 7.25 -46.17 17.49
C ASN A 684 6.35 -45.21 18.30
N ARG A 685 6.44 -43.87 18.16
CA ARG A 685 5.67 -42.94 19.01
C ARG A 685 4.48 -42.31 18.27
N SER A 686 4.70 -41.32 17.40
CA SER A 686 3.62 -40.67 16.65
C SER A 686 3.58 -41.13 15.20
N LYS A 687 2.39 -41.39 14.64
CA LYS A 687 2.22 -41.80 13.23
C LYS A 687 1.72 -40.62 12.41
N PRO A 688 2.58 -39.89 11.66
CA PRO A 688 2.12 -38.77 10.86
C PRO A 688 1.16 -39.24 9.77
N ALA A 689 0.09 -38.47 9.57
CA ALA A 689 -0.95 -38.76 8.60
C ALA A 689 -1.20 -37.55 7.68
N HIS A 690 -1.86 -37.79 6.56
CA HIS A 690 -2.20 -36.76 5.59
C HIS A 690 -3.52 -37.05 4.89
N ARG A 691 -4.08 -36.02 4.27
CA ARG A 691 -5.17 -36.11 3.29
C ARG A 691 -4.88 -35.12 2.17
N ASP A 692 -4.99 -35.58 0.94
CA ASP A 692 -4.78 -34.74 -0.24
C ASP A 692 -5.95 -33.76 -0.46
N ALA A 693 -5.74 -32.76 -1.32
CA ALA A 693 -6.78 -31.82 -1.67
C ALA A 693 -7.93 -32.51 -2.42
N VAL A 694 -9.17 -32.20 -2.01
CA VAL A 694 -10.38 -32.91 -2.45
C VAL A 694 -10.57 -32.90 -3.98
N ASN A 695 -10.19 -31.80 -4.62
CA ASN A 695 -10.28 -31.58 -6.07
C ASN A 695 -8.94 -31.70 -6.80
N ASP A 696 -7.84 -31.99 -6.09
CA ASP A 696 -6.49 -32.06 -6.63
C ASP A 696 -5.71 -33.17 -5.91
N PRO A 697 -5.83 -34.44 -6.35
CA PRO A 697 -5.20 -35.59 -5.71
C PRO A 697 -3.69 -35.70 -5.97
N THR A 698 -3.07 -34.69 -6.59
CA THR A 698 -1.61 -34.59 -6.70
C THR A 698 -1.04 -33.41 -5.89
N ALA A 699 -1.89 -32.55 -5.31
CA ALA A 699 -1.49 -31.37 -4.57
C ALA A 699 -0.44 -31.67 -3.49
N LEU A 700 -0.59 -32.76 -2.73
CA LEU A 700 0.36 -33.12 -1.67
C LEU A 700 1.77 -33.44 -2.17
N ARG A 701 1.90 -33.91 -3.40
CA ARG A 701 3.18 -34.24 -4.02
C ARG A 701 3.74 -33.13 -4.89
N GLU A 702 2.92 -32.15 -5.25
CA GLU A 702 3.31 -31.03 -6.12
C GLU A 702 3.55 -29.73 -5.34
N TRP A 703 2.73 -29.42 -4.34
CA TRP A 703 2.88 -28.21 -3.56
C TRP A 703 4.09 -28.31 -2.63
N ILE A 704 4.97 -27.31 -2.71
CA ILE A 704 6.21 -27.27 -1.93
C ILE A 704 6.04 -26.43 -0.66
N VAL A 705 6.85 -26.73 0.36
CA VAL A 705 6.78 -26.04 1.66
C VAL A 705 7.04 -24.53 1.53
N ALA A 706 7.97 -24.14 0.66
CA ALA A 706 8.34 -22.74 0.40
C ALA A 706 7.16 -21.89 -0.08
N ASP A 707 6.19 -22.47 -0.80
CA ASP A 707 5.02 -21.74 -1.31
C ASP A 707 4.18 -21.11 -0.18
N PHE A 708 4.25 -21.67 1.03
CA PHE A 708 3.46 -21.25 2.18
C PHE A 708 4.30 -20.62 3.29
N VAL A 709 5.56 -21.07 3.44
CA VAL A 709 6.42 -20.68 4.56
C VAL A 709 7.35 -19.51 4.21
N CYS A 710 7.70 -19.34 2.94
CA CYS A 710 8.62 -18.29 2.54
C CYS A 710 7.89 -16.97 2.29
N GLY A 711 8.41 -15.89 2.89
CA GLY A 711 8.01 -14.50 2.62
C GLY A 711 9.21 -13.56 2.48
N ARG A 712 9.05 -12.26 2.79
CA ARG A 712 10.17 -11.30 2.72
C ARG A 712 11.13 -11.57 3.87
N VAL A 713 12.39 -11.90 3.59
CA VAL A 713 13.43 -11.97 4.64
C VAL A 713 13.62 -10.55 5.21
N PRO A 714 13.34 -10.30 6.51
CA PRO A 714 13.62 -9.01 7.10
C PRO A 714 15.13 -8.76 7.07
N ALA A 715 15.55 -7.54 6.70
CA ALA A 715 16.91 -7.12 7.00
C ALA A 715 17.05 -7.14 8.53
N ALA A 716 18.00 -7.91 9.05
CA ALA A 716 18.24 -8.01 10.50
C ALA A 716 18.37 -6.60 11.11
N VAL A 717 17.33 -6.16 11.82
CA VAL A 717 17.41 -4.97 12.67
C VAL A 717 17.95 -5.47 14.00
N PRO A 718 19.15 -5.06 14.42
CA PRO A 718 19.61 -5.37 15.76
C PRO A 718 18.64 -4.70 16.74
N VAL A 719 17.94 -5.51 17.54
CA VAL A 719 17.17 -5.02 18.69
C VAL A 719 18.18 -4.78 19.79
N ASP A 720 18.59 -3.52 19.97
CA ASP A 720 19.35 -3.09 21.13
C ASP A 720 18.36 -2.98 22.30
N VAL A 721 18.21 -4.06 23.07
CA VAL A 721 17.41 -4.06 24.30
C VAL A 721 18.18 -3.27 25.34
N ARG A 722 17.94 -1.96 25.40
CA ARG A 722 18.37 -1.15 26.54
C ARG A 722 17.40 -1.39 27.69
N TYR A 723 17.89 -2.10 28.71
CA TYR A 723 17.25 -2.13 30.02
C TYR A 723 17.51 -0.80 30.71
N ASP A 724 16.69 0.21 30.45
CA ASP A 724 16.64 1.38 31.31
C ASP A 724 15.68 1.08 32.46
N LEU A 725 16.22 0.42 33.49
CA LEU A 725 15.67 0.40 34.85
C LEU A 725 16.72 1.01 35.78
N GLU A 726 16.65 2.33 35.95
CA GLU A 726 16.90 3.03 37.21
C GLU A 726 15.68 3.90 37.54
#